data_AF-A0A6I2VUX1-F1
#
_entry.id   AF-A0A6I2VUX1-F1
#
_cell.length_a   1.000
_cell.length_b   1.000
_cell.length_c   1.000
_cell.angle_alpha   90.00
_cell.angle_beta   90.00
_cell.angle_gamma   90.00
#
_symmetry.space_group_name_H-M   'P 1'
#
loop_
_entity.id
_entity.type
_entity.pdbx_description
1 polymer ?
#
loop_
_entity_poly.entity_id
_entity_poly.type
_entity_poly.pdbx_seq_one_letter_code
_entity_poly.pdbx_strand_id
1 'polypeptide(L)'
;MSIVLLTSGLLLSLLPTSTFAVDPVQPGSAAPNGPAFTPPEDPEVIKDARSILRAIEPSSSNNAMVYFDQNQVNFKSYISLEKQSAGQAGAGGAITCLTPDDPKCVSALADSSFQQIKYDVAMGSCDARQIAACVKSLTLVKEDGTKVKADPVTRIYSKTSPGWASTFNSKTNSGYPGSDGPWIWRINDGGKSTDYLILGLVSALFNRPNGVSTWDASEKSLRLSIYPVKKFQSAMLVEGAGETGCLAVDTGVCYQRIAFASNLRFALDLRIPKVITGWLNGRLEKPVAYTENYNDDYSELIVEASPLEEIMTGKWLANTGAVSRYLDESRRGLTAGVGKNLDIAGVDPDDQSAVRYYSSMATLFNNTALTNSLTWRLNTTSSGAQSFATSCQKSDGVQGIVTSNASVYEPGSPKWDGNEGALAYKIAAPTYKPDGKTENVGRYAFTMRADLIKCVYGMEKLPAYANIEVTYDGSGEKKTATVVLGSNKEWVNLHADNFMYTGAPPTVSVKLDGWAKSTSAATKAPSNTGNQGAAPAPAAGKVTITCIKGSTKKLVTGVKPQCPSGYKMQNSTAPAAQQVQVTVTCTKGTTKKTVTGVKPQCPAGYKMSAATPVKAPSAPAQPAAQQPNAPADMPAPQAPAGQPGTPNQPGQPQPNGPAPQFDPNADITITCTKGAESKQVTGKSPVQCPSGYQMKPMGPGHPGAPGQPLDPFQPGLPMQPPKQ
;
A
#
# COMPACT_ATOMS: atom_id res chain seq x y z
N MET A 1 59.03 -8.81 42.01
CA MET A 1 59.83 -9.84 41.34
C MET A 1 58.90 -10.60 40.40
N SER A 2 59.23 -10.56 39.11
CA SER A 2 58.81 -11.45 38.01
C SER A 2 57.36 -11.47 37.49
N ILE A 3 57.27 -10.83 36.32
CA ILE A 3 56.40 -10.95 35.13
C ILE A 3 56.09 -12.40 34.68
N VAL A 4 54.87 -12.65 34.13
CA VAL A 4 54.56 -13.43 32.88
C VAL A 4 53.12 -13.05 32.42
N LEU A 5 52.97 -12.18 31.41
CA LEU A 5 52.52 -12.43 30.01
C LEU A 5 51.11 -13.05 29.81
N LEU A 6 50.15 -12.19 29.40
CA LEU A 6 48.85 -12.55 28.83
C LEU A 6 48.81 -12.10 27.37
N THR A 7 48.72 -13.08 26.46
CA THR A 7 48.52 -12.89 25.02
C THR A 7 47.05 -12.55 24.75
N SER A 8 46.81 -11.40 24.14
CA SER A 8 45.49 -10.96 23.68
C SER A 8 45.20 -11.52 22.28
N GLY A 9 44.30 -12.50 22.19
CA GLY A 9 43.68 -12.91 20.94
C GLY A 9 42.44 -12.05 20.67
N LEU A 10 42.49 -11.24 19.60
CA LEU A 10 41.35 -10.47 19.09
C LEU A 10 40.27 -11.44 18.57
N LEU A 11 39.18 -11.64 19.31
CA LEU A 11 37.94 -12.19 18.74
C LEU A 11 37.13 -11.03 18.13
N LEU A 12 37.02 -11.03 16.80
CA LEU A 12 35.97 -10.29 16.09
C LEU A 12 34.61 -10.86 16.54
N SER A 13 33.82 -10.06 17.26
CA SER A 13 32.43 -10.36 17.54
C SER A 13 31.60 -10.20 16.27
N LEU A 14 31.29 -11.33 15.63
CA LEU A 14 30.18 -11.43 14.69
C LEU A 14 28.88 -11.22 15.46
N LEU A 15 28.26 -10.05 15.30
CA LEU A 15 26.90 -9.80 15.74
C LEU A 15 25.95 -10.73 14.95
N PRO A 16 25.04 -11.46 15.60
CA PRO A 16 24.05 -12.26 14.89
C PRO A 16 23.08 -11.32 14.17
N THR A 17 23.06 -11.40 12.84
CA THR A 17 21.97 -10.87 12.02
C THR A 17 20.73 -11.68 12.33
N SER A 18 19.74 -11.05 12.97
CA SER A 18 18.39 -11.59 13.12
C SER A 18 17.73 -11.66 11.75
N THR A 19 17.95 -12.77 11.05
CA THR A 19 17.16 -13.19 9.91
C THR A 19 15.78 -13.59 10.44
N PHE A 20 14.71 -13.09 9.82
CA PHE A 20 13.37 -13.64 10.03
C PHE A 20 13.44 -15.13 9.77
N ALA A 21 13.33 -15.93 10.83
CA ALA A 21 13.01 -17.31 10.66
C ALA A 21 11.67 -17.31 9.92
N VAL A 22 11.70 -17.83 8.69
CA VAL A 22 10.50 -18.40 8.09
C VAL A 22 10.00 -19.36 9.15
N ASP A 23 8.87 -19.05 9.80
CA ASP A 23 8.14 -20.08 10.53
C ASP A 23 8.04 -21.23 9.51
N PRO A 24 8.71 -22.38 9.72
CA PRO A 24 8.29 -23.55 8.98
C PRO A 24 6.79 -23.61 9.20
N VAL A 25 6.02 -23.98 8.17
CA VAL A 25 4.69 -24.49 8.44
C VAL A 25 4.94 -25.64 9.41
N GLN A 26 4.88 -25.36 10.71
CA GLN A 26 4.83 -26.37 11.72
C GLN A 26 3.65 -27.22 11.27
N PRO A 27 3.79 -28.56 11.28
CA PRO A 27 2.65 -29.43 11.10
C PRO A 27 1.75 -29.21 12.30
N GLY A 28 1.03 -28.08 12.32
CA GLY A 28 -0.09 -27.84 13.18
C GLY A 28 -1.02 -28.98 12.87
N SER A 29 -1.21 -29.84 13.87
CA SER A 29 -2.23 -30.88 13.98
C SER A 29 -2.90 -31.10 12.63
N ALA A 30 -2.37 -32.07 11.86
CA ALA A 30 -2.91 -32.46 10.57
C ALA A 30 -4.43 -32.26 10.61
N ALA A 31 -4.92 -31.31 9.80
CA ALA A 31 -6.36 -31.14 9.64
C ALA A 31 -6.92 -32.55 9.44
N PRO A 32 -8.02 -32.93 10.13
CA PRO A 32 -8.53 -34.29 10.03
C PRO A 32 -8.60 -34.63 8.54
N ASN A 33 -7.94 -35.73 8.17
CA ASN A 33 -7.82 -36.23 6.79
C ASN A 33 -9.22 -36.56 6.26
N GLY A 34 -10.01 -35.54 5.98
CA GLY A 34 -11.16 -35.62 5.10
C GLY A 34 -10.65 -35.77 3.67
N PRO A 35 -11.43 -36.36 2.76
CA PRO A 35 -11.10 -36.36 1.36
C PRO A 35 -10.83 -34.92 0.90
N ALA A 36 -9.67 -34.69 0.27
CA ALA A 36 -9.30 -33.37 -0.26
C ALA A 36 -10.43 -32.88 -1.18
N PHE A 37 -11.03 -31.74 -0.82
CA PHE A 37 -12.15 -31.18 -1.54
C PHE A 37 -11.67 -29.97 -2.34
N THR A 38 -11.61 -30.11 -3.66
CA THR A 38 -11.29 -28.98 -4.53
C THR A 38 -12.60 -28.42 -5.11
N PRO A 39 -12.96 -27.16 -4.82
CA PRO A 39 -14.04 -26.49 -5.52
C PRO A 39 -13.83 -26.57 -7.04
N PRO A 40 -14.90 -26.57 -7.86
CA PRO A 40 -14.78 -26.51 -9.32
C PRO A 40 -13.90 -25.33 -9.75
N GLU A 41 -13.14 -25.51 -10.83
CA GLU A 41 -12.35 -24.42 -11.40
C GLU A 41 -13.27 -23.29 -11.87
N ASP A 42 -12.96 -22.08 -11.46
CA ASP A 42 -13.76 -20.90 -11.72
C ASP A 42 -12.84 -19.74 -12.13
N PRO A 43 -12.98 -19.20 -13.35
CA PRO A 43 -12.07 -18.19 -13.88
C PRO A 43 -12.17 -16.83 -13.17
N GLU A 44 -13.22 -16.58 -12.39
CA GLU A 44 -13.34 -15.34 -11.60
C GLU A 44 -12.56 -15.42 -10.28
N VAL A 45 -12.16 -16.62 -9.86
CA VAL A 45 -11.42 -16.84 -8.61
C VAL A 45 -9.94 -16.55 -8.84
N ILE A 46 -9.40 -15.61 -8.07
CA ILE A 46 -7.97 -15.27 -8.12
C ILE A 46 -7.17 -16.39 -7.47
N LYS A 47 -6.18 -16.91 -8.22
CA LYS A 47 -5.16 -17.83 -7.72
C LYS A 47 -3.98 -17.04 -7.15
N ASP A 48 -3.43 -17.48 -6.03
CA ASP A 48 -2.17 -16.96 -5.48
C ASP A 48 -0.97 -17.37 -6.36
N ALA A 49 0.18 -16.73 -6.15
CA ALA A 49 1.37 -16.98 -6.96
C ALA A 49 1.83 -18.45 -6.96
N ARG A 50 1.75 -19.12 -5.80
CA ARG A 50 2.16 -20.52 -5.66
C ARG A 50 1.22 -21.44 -6.44
N SER A 51 -0.09 -21.20 -6.35
CA SER A 51 -1.10 -21.94 -7.11
C SER A 51 -0.95 -21.77 -8.62
N ILE A 52 -0.65 -20.55 -9.09
CA ILE A 52 -0.34 -20.31 -10.52
C ILE A 52 0.88 -21.11 -10.94
N LEU A 53 1.95 -21.09 -10.16
CA LEU A 53 3.20 -21.78 -10.49
C LEU A 53 3.06 -23.30 -10.48
N ARG A 54 2.31 -23.87 -9.54
CA ARG A 54 2.00 -25.32 -9.51
C ARG A 54 1.28 -25.79 -10.78
N ALA A 55 0.40 -24.96 -11.34
CA ALA A 55 -0.31 -25.29 -12.57
C ALA A 55 0.61 -25.33 -13.82
N ILE A 56 1.81 -24.76 -13.74
CA ILE A 56 2.79 -24.69 -14.84
C ILE A 56 4.13 -25.34 -14.47
N GLU A 57 4.12 -26.34 -13.59
CA GLU A 57 5.34 -27.06 -13.21
C GLU A 57 6.02 -27.67 -14.45
N PRO A 58 7.33 -27.44 -14.65
CA PRO A 58 8.04 -27.98 -15.81
C PRO A 58 8.09 -29.51 -15.80
N SER A 59 8.16 -30.10 -16.99
CA SER A 59 8.40 -31.54 -17.14
C SER A 59 9.82 -31.93 -16.69
N SER A 60 10.80 -31.05 -16.87
CA SER A 60 12.18 -31.24 -16.40
C SER A 60 12.28 -31.29 -14.88
N SER A 61 13.33 -31.97 -14.40
CA SER A 61 13.65 -32.11 -12.98
C SER A 61 14.70 -31.10 -12.53
N ASN A 62 14.89 -30.97 -11.21
CA ASN A 62 15.87 -30.08 -10.59
C ASN A 62 15.63 -28.59 -10.88
N ASN A 63 14.37 -28.17 -10.92
CA ASN A 63 13.97 -26.77 -10.87
C ASN A 63 13.56 -26.40 -9.44
N ALA A 64 13.60 -25.10 -9.12
CA ALA A 64 13.07 -24.53 -7.90
C ALA A 64 12.06 -23.42 -8.22
N MET A 65 10.97 -23.39 -7.46
CA MET A 65 9.95 -22.37 -7.58
C MET A 65 10.39 -21.10 -6.84
N VAL A 66 10.77 -20.05 -7.57
CA VAL A 66 11.18 -18.78 -6.95
C VAL A 66 10.09 -17.75 -7.19
N TYR A 67 9.55 -17.16 -6.12
CA TYR A 67 8.52 -16.13 -6.21
C TYR A 67 8.52 -15.21 -4.98
N PHE A 68 8.02 -14.00 -5.22
CA PHE A 68 7.88 -12.92 -4.24
C PHE A 68 6.40 -12.58 -4.12
N ASP A 69 5.80 -13.09 -3.06
CA ASP A 69 4.41 -12.88 -2.71
C ASP A 69 4.32 -12.98 -1.19
N GLN A 70 3.39 -12.25 -0.59
CA GLN A 70 3.27 -12.30 0.86
C GLN A 70 2.62 -13.62 1.27
N ASN A 71 3.28 -14.32 2.19
CA ASN A 71 2.77 -15.57 2.71
C ASN A 71 1.40 -15.34 3.38
N GLN A 72 0.42 -16.14 2.98
CA GLN A 72 -0.91 -16.14 3.60
C GLN A 72 -0.77 -16.61 5.05
N VAL A 73 -1.18 -15.77 5.99
CA VAL A 73 -1.14 -16.10 7.42
C VAL A 73 -2.45 -16.75 7.82
N ASN A 74 -2.40 -17.64 8.82
CA ASN A 74 -3.61 -18.12 9.45
C ASN A 74 -4.27 -16.98 10.24
N PHE A 75 -5.36 -16.41 9.72
CA PHE A 75 -6.12 -15.34 10.38
C PHE A 75 -7.11 -15.89 11.41
N LYS A 76 -6.66 -16.85 12.21
CA LYS A 76 -7.40 -17.43 13.33
C LYS A 76 -6.80 -16.97 14.64
N SER A 77 -7.65 -16.97 15.64
CA SER A 77 -7.30 -16.63 17.00
C SER A 77 -6.86 -17.86 17.75
N TYR A 78 -5.59 -17.90 18.16
CA TYR A 78 -5.06 -18.98 18.98
C TYR A 78 -3.84 -18.51 19.77
N ILE A 79 -3.45 -19.35 20.73
CA ILE A 79 -2.26 -19.17 21.54
C ILE A 79 -1.35 -20.36 21.26
N SER A 80 -0.08 -20.12 20.95
CA SER A 80 0.93 -21.17 20.89
C SER A 80 1.96 -20.99 21.99
N LEU A 81 2.36 -22.10 22.62
CA LEU A 81 3.49 -22.16 23.53
C LEU A 81 4.52 -23.14 22.99
N GLU A 82 5.79 -22.73 23.03
CA GLU A 82 6.90 -23.54 22.57
C GLU A 82 7.97 -23.68 23.66
N LYS A 83 8.60 -24.86 23.70
CA LYS A 83 9.67 -25.17 24.65
C LYS A 83 11.03 -24.59 24.26
N GLN A 84 11.15 -24.07 23.04
CA GLN A 84 12.41 -23.53 22.53
C GLN A 84 12.32 -22.02 22.36
N SER A 85 13.50 -21.39 22.25
CA SER A 85 13.63 -19.98 21.96
C SER A 85 13.46 -19.70 20.46
N ALA A 86 13.05 -18.48 20.12
CA ALA A 86 12.79 -18.06 18.73
C ALA A 86 13.97 -18.40 17.79
N GLY A 87 13.69 -19.09 16.68
CA GLY A 87 14.68 -19.39 15.63
C GLY A 87 15.47 -20.69 15.80
N GLN A 88 15.15 -21.53 16.80
CA GLN A 88 15.70 -22.89 16.91
C GLN A 88 14.70 -23.92 16.35
N ALA A 89 15.14 -24.71 15.36
CA ALA A 89 14.39 -25.88 14.92
C ALA A 89 14.57 -27.01 15.95
N GLY A 90 13.52 -27.31 16.71
CA GLY A 90 13.58 -28.28 17.80
C GLY A 90 12.41 -29.25 17.85
N ALA A 91 12.74 -30.54 17.96
CA ALA A 91 11.82 -31.67 17.98
C ALA A 91 11.12 -31.89 19.34
N GLY A 92 10.32 -30.94 19.85
CA GLY A 92 9.55 -31.19 21.06
C GLY A 92 8.57 -30.12 21.55
N GLY A 93 7.29 -30.51 21.64
CA GLY A 93 6.37 -30.05 22.69
C GLY A 93 5.63 -28.71 22.49
N ALA A 94 5.25 -28.34 21.26
CA ALA A 94 4.35 -27.20 21.06
C ALA A 94 2.93 -27.50 21.57
N ILE A 95 2.32 -26.53 22.26
CA ILE A 95 0.91 -26.58 22.67
C ILE A 95 0.17 -25.44 21.98
N THR A 96 -1.03 -25.73 21.47
CA THR A 96 -1.95 -24.72 20.94
C THR A 96 -3.24 -24.71 21.76
N CYS A 97 -3.72 -23.52 22.09
CA CYS A 97 -4.98 -23.32 22.79
C CYS A 97 -5.85 -22.29 22.07
N LEU A 98 -7.16 -22.42 22.21
CA LEU A 98 -8.12 -21.50 21.61
C LEU A 98 -8.40 -20.27 22.48
N THR A 99 -8.19 -20.39 23.80
CA THR A 99 -8.43 -19.32 24.77
C THR A 99 -7.34 -19.31 25.85
N PRO A 100 -7.08 -18.15 26.49
CA PRO A 100 -6.17 -18.06 27.63
C PRO A 100 -6.53 -18.98 28.81
N ASP A 101 -7.84 -19.25 28.98
CA ASP A 101 -8.36 -20.05 30.09
C ASP A 101 -8.34 -21.57 29.81
N ASP A 102 -7.80 -22.02 28.67
CA ASP A 102 -7.65 -23.45 28.40
C ASP A 102 -6.72 -24.07 29.46
N PRO A 103 -7.16 -25.10 30.22
CA PRO A 103 -6.36 -25.71 31.28
C PRO A 103 -4.97 -26.17 30.83
N LYS A 104 -4.83 -26.55 29.56
CA LYS A 104 -3.53 -26.94 28.98
C LYS A 104 -2.58 -25.75 28.88
N CYS A 105 -3.08 -24.58 28.46
CA CYS A 105 -2.30 -23.35 28.40
C CYS A 105 -1.97 -22.81 29.78
N VAL A 106 -2.93 -22.83 30.70
CA VAL A 106 -2.71 -22.38 32.09
C VAL A 106 -1.59 -23.20 32.74
N SER A 107 -1.62 -24.53 32.54
CA SER A 107 -0.58 -25.42 33.05
C SER A 107 0.78 -25.21 32.36
N ALA A 108 0.78 -25.03 31.03
CA ALA A 108 2.00 -24.79 30.24
C ALA A 108 2.67 -23.44 30.57
N LEU A 109 1.88 -22.40 30.88
CA LEU A 109 2.39 -21.10 31.32
C LEU A 109 3.18 -21.18 32.63
N ALA A 110 2.80 -22.08 33.54
CA ALA A 110 3.49 -22.32 34.79
C ALA A 110 4.75 -23.19 34.65
N ASP A 111 4.84 -23.98 33.56
CA ASP A 111 5.98 -24.84 33.27
C ASP A 111 7.14 -24.02 32.68
N SER A 112 8.27 -23.99 33.39
CA SER A 112 9.48 -23.27 32.97
C SER A 112 10.17 -23.84 31.73
N SER A 113 9.79 -25.04 31.29
CA SER A 113 10.27 -25.62 30.04
C SER A 113 9.70 -24.93 28.81
N PHE A 114 8.58 -24.21 28.93
CA PHE A 114 8.07 -23.33 27.88
C PHE A 114 8.80 -21.99 27.93
N GLN A 115 9.43 -21.65 26.81
CA GLN A 115 10.28 -20.47 26.67
C GLN A 115 9.69 -19.42 25.73
N GLN A 116 8.65 -19.76 24.99
CA GLN A 116 7.97 -18.84 24.10
C GLN A 116 6.45 -19.00 24.22
N ILE A 117 5.74 -17.87 24.18
CA ILE A 117 4.30 -17.81 23.99
C ILE A 117 3.96 -16.77 22.93
N LYS A 118 3.09 -17.15 21.99
CA LYS A 118 2.56 -16.27 20.95
C LYS A 118 1.05 -16.20 21.07
N TYR A 119 0.51 -14.99 21.06
CA TYR A 119 -0.91 -14.73 20.90
C TYR A 119 -1.15 -14.23 19.49
N ASP A 120 -1.79 -15.03 18.66
CA ASP A 120 -2.27 -14.62 17.35
C ASP A 120 -3.76 -14.27 17.51
N VAL A 121 -4.12 -12.99 17.33
CA VAL A 121 -5.48 -12.49 17.59
C VAL A 121 -6.13 -11.96 16.33
N ALA A 122 -7.18 -12.65 15.86
CA ALA A 122 -7.93 -12.21 14.70
C ALA A 122 -8.82 -11.03 15.07
N MET A 123 -8.77 -10.00 14.23
CA MET A 123 -9.59 -8.81 14.37
C MET A 123 -11.01 -9.10 13.88
N GLY A 124 -11.98 -8.93 14.78
CA GLY A 124 -13.40 -8.99 14.43
C GLY A 124 -14.05 -7.61 14.36
N SER A 125 -15.38 -7.56 14.45
CA SER A 125 -16.12 -6.29 14.57
C SER A 125 -15.99 -5.72 15.98
N CYS A 126 -15.77 -4.41 16.10
CA CYS A 126 -15.75 -3.74 17.41
C CYS A 126 -17.11 -3.80 18.14
N ASP A 127 -18.21 -3.95 17.40
CA ASP A 127 -19.54 -4.12 17.98
C ASP A 127 -19.69 -5.50 18.64
N ALA A 128 -19.01 -6.52 18.11
CA ALA A 128 -19.01 -7.86 18.67
C ALA A 128 -18.10 -7.97 19.90
N ARG A 129 -16.99 -7.20 19.94
CA ARG A 129 -16.05 -7.24 21.07
C ARG A 129 -15.37 -5.90 21.31
N GLN A 130 -15.87 -5.18 22.33
CA GLN A 130 -15.43 -3.83 22.68
C GLN A 130 -14.00 -3.76 23.28
N ILE A 131 -13.49 -4.87 23.83
CA ILE A 131 -12.19 -4.92 24.54
C ILE A 131 -11.21 -5.79 23.74
N ALA A 132 -10.98 -5.45 22.47
CA ALA A 132 -10.11 -6.19 21.55
C ALA A 132 -9.55 -5.26 20.46
N ALA A 133 -8.52 -5.74 19.75
CA ALA A 133 -8.18 -5.18 18.45
C ALA A 133 -9.29 -5.55 17.46
N CYS A 134 -9.83 -4.58 16.73
CA CYS A 134 -11.04 -4.80 15.94
C CYS A 134 -11.19 -3.81 14.77
N VAL A 135 -12.03 -4.18 13.81
CA VAL A 135 -12.49 -3.31 12.74
C VAL A 135 -13.74 -2.58 13.22
N LYS A 136 -13.66 -1.26 13.28
CA LYS A 136 -14.77 -0.39 13.70
C LYS A 136 -15.69 -0.05 12.54
N SER A 137 -15.12 0.21 11.37
CA SER A 137 -15.92 0.37 10.16
C SER A 137 -15.10 0.14 8.89
N LEU A 138 -15.77 -0.42 7.88
CA LEU A 138 -15.36 -0.36 6.48
C LEU A 138 -16.35 0.53 5.73
N THR A 139 -15.85 1.44 4.91
CA THR A 139 -16.68 2.35 4.10
C THR A 139 -16.15 2.39 2.67
N LEU A 140 -17.03 2.19 1.69
CA LEU A 140 -16.75 2.51 0.29
C LEU A 140 -16.94 4.00 0.05
N VAL A 141 -15.93 4.64 -0.51
CA VAL A 141 -15.97 6.03 -0.97
C VAL A 141 -16.16 6.01 -2.49
N LYS A 142 -17.32 6.46 -2.96
CA LYS A 142 -17.66 6.52 -4.39
C LYS A 142 -16.91 7.67 -5.07
N GLU A 143 -16.87 7.66 -6.40
CA GLU A 143 -16.17 8.68 -7.21
C GLU A 143 -16.71 10.11 -6.96
N ASP A 144 -18.01 10.25 -6.69
CA ASP A 144 -18.66 11.52 -6.33
C ASP A 144 -18.36 12.00 -4.90
N GLY A 145 -17.63 11.19 -4.11
CA GLY A 145 -17.30 11.43 -2.72
C GLY A 145 -18.37 10.98 -1.72
N THR A 146 -19.50 10.44 -2.18
CA THR A 146 -20.49 9.83 -1.29
C THR A 146 -19.91 8.56 -0.66
N LYS A 147 -20.42 8.23 0.54
CA LYS A 147 -19.89 7.14 1.36
C LYS A 147 -20.96 6.11 1.62
N VAL A 148 -20.62 4.84 1.41
CA VAL A 148 -21.46 3.69 1.71
C VAL A 148 -20.76 2.87 2.78
N LYS A 149 -21.31 2.86 4.00
CA LYS A 149 -20.80 2.05 5.10
C LYS A 149 -21.12 0.58 4.82
N ALA A 150 -20.18 -0.31 5.12
CA ALA A 150 -20.39 -1.74 5.05
C ALA A 150 -21.10 -2.26 6.31
N ASP A 151 -21.98 -3.23 6.15
CA ASP A 151 -22.64 -3.94 7.23
C ASP A 151 -21.82 -5.18 7.63
N PRO A 152 -21.50 -5.40 8.92
CA PRO A 152 -20.92 -6.68 9.36
C PRO A 152 -22.00 -7.77 9.32
N VAL A 153 -21.86 -8.74 8.42
CA VAL A 153 -22.93 -9.73 8.13
C VAL A 153 -22.72 -11.05 8.85
N THR A 154 -21.50 -11.59 8.84
CA THR A 154 -21.25 -12.94 9.34
C THR A 154 -19.85 -13.04 9.91
N ARG A 155 -19.76 -13.51 11.16
CA ARG A 155 -18.50 -13.93 11.78
C ARG A 155 -18.10 -15.30 11.22
N ILE A 156 -16.83 -15.47 10.91
CA ILE A 156 -16.25 -16.76 10.51
C ILE A 156 -15.33 -17.32 11.60
N TYR A 157 -15.09 -18.62 11.55
CA TYR A 157 -14.27 -19.36 12.51
C TYR A 157 -14.82 -19.38 13.94
N SER A 158 -16.15 -19.49 14.09
CA SER A 158 -16.78 -19.37 15.39
C SER A 158 -16.32 -20.40 16.42
N LYS A 159 -16.01 -21.64 15.98
CA LYS A 159 -15.58 -22.75 16.85
C LYS A 159 -14.08 -22.74 17.11
N THR A 160 -13.29 -22.39 16.10
CA THR A 160 -11.83 -22.43 16.09
C THR A 160 -11.19 -21.08 16.42
N SER A 161 -11.99 -20.04 16.61
CA SER A 161 -11.59 -18.71 17.08
C SER A 161 -12.68 -18.13 18.00
N PRO A 162 -12.92 -18.70 19.20
CA PRO A 162 -14.00 -18.27 20.10
C PRO A 162 -13.83 -16.83 20.62
N GLY A 163 -12.60 -16.30 20.58
CA GLY A 163 -12.25 -14.95 21.02
C GLY A 163 -12.20 -14.79 22.56
N TRP A 164 -11.55 -13.74 23.03
CA TRP A 164 -11.34 -13.46 24.46
C TRP A 164 -11.17 -11.96 24.71
N ALA A 165 -11.33 -11.52 25.96
CA ALA A 165 -11.15 -10.12 26.34
C ALA A 165 -9.66 -9.76 26.46
N SER A 166 -9.31 -8.50 26.15
CA SER A 166 -7.95 -8.02 26.34
C SER A 166 -7.60 -7.87 27.81
N THR A 167 -6.35 -8.21 28.15
CA THR A 167 -5.69 -7.86 29.41
C THR A 167 -4.51 -6.90 29.16
N PHE A 168 -4.35 -6.45 27.92
CA PHE A 168 -3.20 -5.68 27.49
C PHE A 168 -3.10 -4.33 28.21
N ASN A 169 -1.91 -4.04 28.75
CA ASN A 169 -1.56 -2.76 29.35
C ASN A 169 -0.36 -2.17 28.60
N SER A 170 -0.55 -1.00 27.98
CA SER A 170 0.48 -0.36 27.16
C SER A 170 1.62 0.22 27.99
N LYS A 171 1.36 0.66 29.22
CA LYS A 171 2.36 1.31 30.09
C LYS A 171 3.39 0.31 30.59
N THR A 172 2.95 -0.90 30.94
CA THR A 172 3.82 -1.99 31.41
C THR A 172 4.21 -2.95 30.28
N ASN A 173 3.65 -2.78 29.08
CA ASN A 173 3.79 -3.68 27.95
C ASN A 173 3.53 -5.16 28.33
N SER A 174 2.50 -5.37 29.15
CA SER A 174 2.16 -6.68 29.72
C SER A 174 0.74 -7.10 29.34
N GLY A 175 0.40 -8.36 29.61
CA GLY A 175 -0.88 -8.94 29.22
C GLY A 175 -0.93 -9.27 27.73
N TYR A 176 -2.13 -9.59 27.24
CA TYR A 176 -2.35 -10.00 25.85
C TYR A 176 -3.51 -9.21 25.23
N PRO A 177 -3.46 -8.96 23.91
CA PRO A 177 -4.56 -8.30 23.23
C PRO A 177 -5.79 -9.21 23.22
N GLY A 178 -6.97 -8.60 23.31
CA GLY A 178 -8.25 -9.27 23.12
C GLY A 178 -8.44 -9.67 21.67
N SER A 179 -9.28 -10.69 21.47
CA SER A 179 -9.39 -11.39 20.20
C SER A 179 -10.84 -11.70 19.85
N ASP A 180 -11.15 -11.74 18.55
CA ASP A 180 -12.43 -12.26 18.06
C ASP A 180 -12.20 -13.28 16.92
N GLY A 181 -13.01 -13.26 15.87
CA GLY A 181 -12.80 -14.00 14.62
C GLY A 181 -13.04 -13.04 13.46
N PRO A 182 -12.57 -13.33 12.24
CA PRO A 182 -12.80 -12.46 11.09
C PRO A 182 -14.29 -12.36 10.73
N TRP A 183 -14.65 -11.32 9.98
CA TRP A 183 -16.04 -11.07 9.58
C TRP A 183 -16.16 -10.81 8.07
N ILE A 184 -17.31 -11.18 7.53
CA ILE A 184 -17.82 -10.73 6.23
C ILE A 184 -18.48 -9.38 6.41
N TRP A 185 -18.02 -8.42 5.61
CA TRP A 185 -18.53 -7.06 5.52
C TRP A 185 -19.19 -6.85 4.17
N ARG A 186 -20.46 -6.47 4.16
CA ARG A 186 -21.22 -6.28 2.92
C ARG A 186 -21.38 -4.81 2.61
N ILE A 187 -21.00 -4.42 1.40
CA ILE A 187 -21.30 -3.09 0.87
C ILE A 187 -22.51 -3.21 -0.06
N ASN A 188 -23.55 -2.43 0.21
CA ASN A 188 -24.76 -2.31 -0.59
C ASN A 188 -24.78 -0.95 -1.30
N ASP A 189 -24.42 -0.89 -2.57
CA ASP A 189 -24.19 0.39 -3.27
C ASP A 189 -25.40 0.95 -4.03
N GLY A 190 -26.59 0.37 -3.84
CA GLY A 190 -27.85 0.76 -4.48
C GLY A 190 -28.17 -0.02 -5.76
N GLY A 191 -27.25 -0.86 -6.26
CA GLY A 191 -27.50 -1.77 -7.38
C GLY A 191 -26.79 -3.12 -7.26
N LYS A 192 -25.74 -3.22 -6.43
CA LYS A 192 -24.98 -4.44 -6.19
C LYS A 192 -24.61 -4.58 -4.71
N SER A 193 -24.70 -5.80 -4.21
CA SER A 193 -24.13 -6.19 -2.92
C SER A 193 -22.83 -6.93 -3.17
N THR A 194 -21.74 -6.49 -2.53
CA THR A 194 -20.45 -7.19 -2.59
C THR A 194 -19.99 -7.52 -1.18
N ASP A 195 -19.65 -8.78 -0.96
CA ASP A 195 -19.10 -9.27 0.29
C ASP A 195 -17.58 -9.12 0.29
N TYR A 196 -17.05 -8.56 1.37
CA TYR A 196 -15.63 -8.41 1.63
C TYR A 196 -15.26 -9.17 2.89
N LEU A 197 -14.26 -10.04 2.79
CA LEU A 197 -13.63 -10.65 3.94
C LEU A 197 -12.44 -9.78 4.37
N ILE A 198 -12.50 -9.24 5.58
CA ILE A 198 -11.38 -8.52 6.18
C ILE A 198 -10.63 -9.50 7.07
N LEU A 199 -9.37 -9.73 6.72
CA LEU A 199 -8.45 -10.58 7.46
C LEU A 199 -7.45 -9.70 8.17
N GLY A 200 -7.69 -9.45 9.47
CA GLY A 200 -6.78 -8.72 10.35
C GLY A 200 -6.24 -9.64 11.44
N LEU A 201 -4.94 -9.58 11.70
CA LEU A 201 -4.27 -10.34 12.75
C LEU A 201 -3.32 -9.40 13.52
N VAL A 202 -3.46 -9.37 14.84
CA VAL A 202 -2.44 -8.80 15.72
C VAL A 202 -1.71 -9.96 16.39
N SER A 203 -0.39 -10.01 16.25
CA SER A 203 0.44 -11.03 16.87
C SER A 203 1.22 -10.44 18.02
N ALA A 204 1.30 -11.16 19.13
CA ALA A 204 2.09 -10.79 20.28
C ALA A 204 2.93 -11.96 20.77
N LEU A 205 4.24 -11.86 20.53
CA LEU A 205 5.23 -12.83 20.96
C LEU A 205 5.87 -12.39 22.28
N PHE A 206 6.03 -13.34 23.18
CA PHE A 206 6.75 -13.17 24.42
C PHE A 206 7.74 -14.32 24.58
N ASN A 207 8.97 -13.99 24.95
CA ASN A 207 10.01 -14.95 25.25
C ASN A 207 10.28 -14.92 26.76
N ARG A 208 10.59 -16.08 27.33
CA ARG A 208 11.05 -16.22 28.70
C ARG A 208 12.56 -16.47 28.66
N PRO A 209 13.40 -15.54 29.16
CA PRO A 209 14.83 -15.79 29.27
C PRO A 209 15.13 -17.06 30.08
N ASN A 210 16.24 -17.73 29.76
CA ASN A 210 16.64 -18.93 30.49
C ASN A 210 16.86 -18.61 31.98
N GLY A 211 16.17 -19.34 32.86
CA GLY A 211 16.33 -19.22 34.31
C GLY A 211 15.54 -18.10 34.98
N VAL A 212 14.66 -17.40 34.26
CA VAL A 212 13.71 -16.43 34.86
C VAL A 212 12.26 -16.90 34.71
N SER A 213 11.39 -16.46 35.61
CA SER A 213 9.95 -16.77 35.58
C SER A 213 9.13 -15.79 34.75
N THR A 214 9.70 -14.62 34.43
CA THR A 214 9.01 -13.52 33.73
C THR A 214 9.02 -13.68 32.22
N TRP A 215 8.01 -13.12 31.57
CA TRP A 215 7.86 -13.10 30.11
C TRP A 215 8.19 -11.70 29.60
N ASP A 216 9.08 -11.64 28.62
CA ASP A 216 9.47 -10.41 27.94
C ASP A 216 8.82 -10.34 26.56
N ALA A 217 8.14 -9.24 26.26
CA ALA A 217 7.61 -9.00 24.93
C ALA A 217 8.76 -8.90 23.91
N SER A 218 8.75 -9.75 22.90
CA SER A 218 9.81 -9.80 21.88
C SER A 218 9.37 -9.28 20.52
N GLU A 219 8.13 -9.55 20.13
CA GLU A 219 7.57 -9.08 18.86
C GLU A 219 6.09 -8.71 19.02
N LYS A 220 5.68 -7.66 18.30
CA LYS A 220 4.29 -7.23 18.16
C LYS A 220 4.08 -6.80 16.72
N SER A 221 3.15 -7.42 16.02
CA SER A 221 2.92 -7.15 14.60
C SER A 221 1.44 -7.11 14.25
N LEU A 222 1.15 -6.37 13.17
CA LEU A 222 -0.17 -6.27 12.55
C LEU A 222 -0.05 -6.82 11.13
N ARG A 223 -0.99 -7.68 10.73
CA ARG A 223 -1.21 -8.05 9.32
C ARG A 223 -2.66 -7.82 8.98
N LEU A 224 -2.93 -7.19 7.85
CA LEU A 224 -4.29 -6.81 7.46
C LEU A 224 -4.47 -6.87 5.95
N SER A 225 -5.55 -7.47 5.51
CA SER A 225 -5.95 -7.50 4.10
C SER A 225 -7.46 -7.44 3.94
N ILE A 226 -7.91 -6.79 2.87
CA ILE A 226 -9.30 -6.78 2.44
C ILE A 226 -9.39 -7.61 1.17
N TYR A 227 -10.33 -8.55 1.11
CA TYR A 227 -10.57 -9.36 -0.07
C TYR A 227 -12.05 -9.33 -0.44
N PRO A 228 -12.43 -8.97 -1.68
CA PRO A 228 -13.76 -9.30 -2.17
C PRO A 228 -13.86 -10.82 -2.30
N VAL A 229 -14.98 -11.37 -1.88
CA VAL A 229 -15.18 -12.82 -1.85
C VAL A 229 -16.52 -13.22 -2.44
N LYS A 230 -16.56 -14.43 -3.01
CA LYS A 230 -17.80 -15.16 -3.25
C LYS A 230 -17.84 -16.43 -2.40
N LYS A 231 -19.04 -16.97 -2.22
CA LYS A 231 -19.27 -18.19 -1.44
C LYS A 231 -19.41 -19.37 -2.38
N PHE A 232 -18.72 -20.46 -2.04
CA PHE A 232 -18.96 -21.79 -2.55
C PHE A 232 -19.48 -22.65 -1.39
N GLN A 233 -20.60 -23.34 -1.56
CA GLN A 233 -21.24 -24.11 -0.48
C GLN A 233 -21.08 -25.61 -0.71
N SER A 234 -20.73 -26.33 0.36
CA SER A 234 -20.67 -27.80 0.35
C SER A 234 -20.70 -28.30 1.79
N ALA A 235 -21.53 -29.31 2.06
CA ALA A 235 -21.64 -29.93 3.39
C ALA A 235 -20.34 -30.62 3.86
N MET A 236 -19.40 -30.87 2.96
CA MET A 236 -18.09 -31.47 3.28
C MET A 236 -17.12 -30.48 3.91
N LEU A 237 -17.38 -29.18 3.79
CA LEU A 237 -16.47 -28.14 4.26
C LEU A 237 -16.55 -28.01 5.78
N VAL A 238 -15.41 -28.22 6.42
CA VAL A 238 -15.24 -28.11 7.87
C VAL A 238 -14.54 -26.79 8.19
N GLU A 239 -15.04 -26.11 9.22
CA GLU A 239 -14.47 -24.86 9.69
C GLU A 239 -12.96 -24.97 9.92
N GLY A 240 -12.22 -24.09 9.27
CA GLY A 240 -10.78 -23.98 9.42
C GLY A 240 -9.95 -24.97 8.60
N ALA A 241 -10.57 -25.82 7.78
CA ALA A 241 -9.87 -26.67 6.83
C ALA A 241 -9.11 -25.83 5.80
N GLY A 242 -7.96 -26.35 5.35
CA GLY A 242 -7.17 -25.75 4.28
C GLY A 242 -7.59 -26.34 2.94
N GLU A 243 -8.46 -25.65 2.21
CA GLU A 243 -8.95 -26.10 0.91
C GLU A 243 -8.39 -25.24 -0.23
N THR A 244 -7.97 -25.89 -1.31
CA THR A 244 -7.40 -25.19 -2.47
C THR A 244 -8.44 -24.28 -3.10
N GLY A 245 -8.07 -23.04 -3.42
CA GLY A 245 -8.99 -22.05 -3.99
C GLY A 245 -9.91 -21.38 -2.96
N CYS A 246 -9.84 -21.76 -1.68
CA CYS A 246 -10.52 -21.10 -0.59
C CYS A 246 -9.56 -20.16 0.16
N LEU A 247 -9.97 -18.91 0.31
CA LEU A 247 -9.29 -17.94 1.19
C LEU A 247 -9.60 -18.23 2.66
N ALA A 248 -10.82 -18.68 2.95
CA ALA A 248 -11.26 -19.10 4.28
C ALA A 248 -12.33 -20.19 4.14
N VAL A 249 -12.37 -21.12 5.10
CA VAL A 249 -13.37 -22.19 5.12
C VAL A 249 -14.11 -22.18 6.45
N ASP A 250 -15.42 -21.95 6.40
CA ASP A 250 -16.31 -22.10 7.55
C ASP A 250 -17.16 -23.37 7.38
N THR A 251 -17.92 -23.74 8.41
CA THR A 251 -18.83 -24.89 8.35
C THR A 251 -19.78 -24.74 7.15
N GLY A 252 -19.62 -25.62 6.15
CA GLY A 252 -20.44 -25.65 4.95
C GLY A 252 -20.09 -24.63 3.85
N VAL A 253 -19.08 -23.76 4.05
CA VAL A 253 -18.82 -22.62 3.16
C VAL A 253 -17.34 -22.38 2.93
N CYS A 254 -16.95 -22.27 1.67
CA CYS A 254 -15.65 -21.82 1.20
C CYS A 254 -15.79 -20.39 0.69
N TYR A 255 -15.00 -19.48 1.23
CA TYR A 255 -14.90 -18.10 0.75
C TYR A 255 -13.79 -18.02 -0.28
N GLN A 256 -14.14 -17.80 -1.54
CA GLN A 256 -13.19 -17.73 -2.65
C GLN A 256 -12.86 -16.27 -2.95
N ARG A 257 -11.57 -15.94 -3.06
CA ARG A 257 -11.10 -14.61 -3.42
C ARG A 257 -11.46 -14.32 -4.88
N ILE A 258 -12.09 -13.17 -5.13
CA ILE A 258 -12.34 -12.66 -6.48
C ILE A 258 -11.55 -11.37 -6.71
N ALA A 259 -11.58 -10.85 -7.94
CA ALA A 259 -10.96 -9.57 -8.25
C ALA A 259 -11.71 -8.39 -7.63
N PHE A 260 -10.95 -7.37 -7.21
CA PHE A 260 -11.55 -6.06 -6.94
C PHE A 260 -12.16 -5.50 -8.22
N ALA A 261 -13.35 -4.92 -8.11
CA ALA A 261 -13.85 -4.03 -9.15
C ALA A 261 -12.89 -2.83 -9.31
N SER A 262 -12.86 -2.25 -10.51
CA SER A 262 -12.09 -1.04 -10.78
C SER A 262 -12.60 0.15 -9.98
N ASN A 263 -11.72 1.13 -9.75
CA ASN A 263 -12.05 2.45 -9.16
C ASN A 263 -12.64 2.42 -7.74
N LEU A 264 -12.34 1.39 -6.96
CA LEU A 264 -12.74 1.34 -5.56
C LEU A 264 -11.84 2.20 -4.68
N ARG A 265 -12.42 2.80 -3.63
CA ARG A 265 -11.69 3.49 -2.57
C ARG A 265 -12.31 3.17 -1.23
N PHE A 266 -11.52 2.66 -0.29
CA PHE A 266 -11.99 2.25 1.03
C PHE A 266 -11.48 3.23 2.08
N ALA A 267 -12.36 3.58 3.03
CA ALA A 267 -11.99 4.15 4.31
C ALA A 267 -12.21 3.07 5.39
N LEU A 268 -11.14 2.75 6.11
CA LEU A 268 -11.11 1.74 7.16
C LEU A 268 -10.74 2.39 8.50
N ASP A 269 -11.52 2.08 9.53
CA ASP A 269 -11.29 2.52 10.91
C ASP A 269 -10.99 1.29 11.77
N LEU A 270 -9.79 1.24 12.37
CA LEU A 270 -9.25 0.10 13.10
C LEU A 270 -8.85 0.49 14.52
N ARG A 271 -9.31 -0.29 15.50
CA ARG A 271 -8.77 -0.22 16.85
C ARG A 271 -7.58 -1.16 16.98
N ILE A 272 -6.41 -0.61 17.31
CA ILE A 272 -5.16 -1.37 17.46
C ILE A 272 -4.46 -1.07 18.80
N PRO A 273 -3.78 -2.04 19.42
CA PRO A 273 -2.98 -1.80 20.61
C PRO A 273 -1.88 -0.78 20.33
N LYS A 274 -1.58 0.12 21.28
CA LYS A 274 -0.54 1.15 21.11
C LYS A 274 0.88 0.60 21.01
N VAL A 275 1.09 -0.68 21.35
CA VAL A 275 2.35 -1.39 21.13
C VAL A 275 2.58 -1.79 19.67
N ILE A 276 1.59 -1.63 18.80
CA ILE A 276 1.82 -1.66 17.36
C ILE A 276 2.42 -0.30 16.98
N THR A 277 3.74 -0.27 16.84
CA THR A 277 4.51 0.96 16.66
C THR A 277 5.33 0.95 15.38
N GLY A 278 5.82 2.12 15.00
CA GLY A 278 6.73 2.25 13.87
C GLY A 278 6.04 2.33 12.53
N TRP A 279 6.59 1.66 11.52
CA TRP A 279 6.14 1.78 10.14
C TRP A 279 5.31 0.58 9.72
N LEU A 280 4.31 0.87 8.90
CA LEU A 280 3.56 -0.15 8.18
C LEU A 280 3.93 -0.09 6.70
N ASN A 281 3.90 -1.23 6.02
CA ASN A 281 3.96 -1.32 4.57
C ASN A 281 2.64 -1.84 4.01
N GLY A 282 2.41 -1.65 2.71
CA GLY A 282 1.15 -2.12 2.14
C GLY A 282 1.01 -1.96 0.63
N ARG A 283 -0.16 -2.39 0.15
CA ARG A 283 -0.64 -2.19 -1.21
C ARG A 283 -1.82 -1.23 -1.16
N LEU A 284 -1.51 0.05 -1.09
CA LEU A 284 -2.51 1.12 -0.99
C LEU A 284 -2.17 2.20 -2.02
N GLU A 285 -3.12 2.48 -2.91
CA GLU A 285 -3.01 3.55 -3.88
C GLU A 285 -3.48 4.86 -3.23
N LYS A 286 -2.57 5.84 -3.22
CA LYS A 286 -2.77 7.19 -2.66
C LYS A 286 -3.37 7.15 -1.24
N PRO A 287 -2.67 6.53 -0.27
CA PRO A 287 -3.13 6.43 1.09
C PRO A 287 -3.16 7.79 1.77
N VAL A 288 -4.20 8.01 2.56
CA VAL A 288 -4.29 9.05 3.56
C VAL A 288 -4.59 8.36 4.88
N ALA A 289 -3.79 8.62 5.91
CA ALA A 289 -4.00 8.03 7.21
C ALA A 289 -3.86 9.05 8.34
N TYR A 290 -4.44 8.73 9.48
CA TYR A 290 -4.15 9.38 10.75
C TYR A 290 -4.51 8.44 11.90
N THR A 291 -4.02 8.79 13.09
CA THR A 291 -4.34 8.06 14.32
C THR A 291 -5.11 8.96 15.28
N GLU A 292 -5.99 8.36 16.06
CA GLU A 292 -6.68 8.99 17.19
C GLU A 292 -6.47 8.14 18.45
N ASN A 293 -6.51 8.80 19.62
CA ASN A 293 -6.46 8.08 20.88
C ASN A 293 -7.83 7.44 21.15
N TYR A 294 -7.86 6.13 21.41
CA TYR A 294 -9.08 5.47 21.90
C TYR A 294 -9.11 5.50 23.43
N ASN A 295 -8.10 4.92 24.06
CA ASN A 295 -7.89 4.93 25.51
C ASN A 295 -6.38 4.83 25.83
N ASP A 296 -6.01 4.53 27.06
CA ASP A 296 -4.60 4.40 27.45
C ASP A 296 -3.87 3.28 26.69
N ASP A 297 -4.54 2.20 26.31
CA ASP A 297 -3.94 0.98 25.77
C ASP A 297 -4.04 0.85 24.24
N TYR A 298 -5.02 1.52 23.63
CA TYR A 298 -5.36 1.40 22.21
C TYR A 298 -5.44 2.75 21.50
N SER A 299 -5.16 2.74 20.19
CA SER A 299 -5.42 3.84 19.27
C SER A 299 -6.38 3.40 18.16
N GLU A 300 -7.11 4.35 17.59
CA GLU A 300 -7.80 4.16 16.32
C GLU A 300 -6.84 4.56 15.18
N LEU A 301 -6.62 3.67 14.22
CA LEU A 301 -5.90 3.92 12.98
C LEU A 301 -6.91 4.01 11.84
N ILE A 302 -7.00 5.20 11.24
CA ILE A 302 -7.91 5.46 10.13
C ILE A 302 -7.09 5.52 8.85
N VAL A 303 -7.44 4.69 7.86
CA VAL A 303 -6.75 4.62 6.57
C VAL A 303 -7.76 4.71 5.43
N GLU A 304 -7.56 5.67 4.53
CA GLU A 304 -8.32 5.81 3.30
C GLU A 304 -7.43 5.60 2.08
N ALA A 305 -7.73 4.58 1.26
CA ALA A 305 -6.95 4.26 0.07
C ALA A 305 -7.73 3.41 -0.95
N SER A 306 -7.28 3.48 -2.20
CA SER A 306 -7.73 2.55 -3.25
C SER A 306 -6.88 1.27 -3.22
N PRO A 307 -7.40 0.13 -3.70
CA PRO A 307 -6.56 -1.03 -3.98
C PRO A 307 -5.44 -0.65 -4.96
N LEU A 308 -4.25 -1.20 -4.75
CA LEU A 308 -3.09 -0.98 -5.60
C LEU A 308 -2.81 -2.24 -6.43
N GLU A 309 -2.51 -2.07 -7.71
CA GLU A 309 -2.09 -3.19 -8.58
C GLU A 309 -0.74 -3.71 -8.09
N GLU A 310 -0.71 -4.88 -7.46
CA GLU A 310 0.51 -5.55 -7.03
C GLU A 310 1.15 -6.31 -8.18
N ILE A 311 2.45 -6.10 -8.40
CA ILE A 311 3.24 -6.81 -9.39
C ILE A 311 3.88 -8.02 -8.70
N MET A 312 3.43 -9.22 -9.01
CA MET A 312 3.99 -10.45 -8.45
C MET A 312 5.02 -11.04 -9.41
N THR A 313 6.21 -11.33 -8.89
CA THR A 313 7.26 -12.01 -9.65
C THR A 313 7.34 -13.45 -9.21
N GLY A 314 7.35 -14.38 -10.15
CA GLY A 314 7.60 -15.78 -9.85
C GLY A 314 7.82 -16.65 -11.09
N LYS A 315 8.64 -17.69 -10.97
CA LYS A 315 8.95 -18.64 -12.04
C LYS A 315 9.56 -19.93 -11.49
N TRP A 316 9.38 -21.04 -12.22
CA TRP A 316 10.23 -22.22 -12.06
C TRP A 316 11.57 -21.97 -12.74
N LEU A 317 12.65 -22.01 -11.95
CA LEU A 317 14.01 -21.75 -12.42
C LEU A 317 14.88 -22.99 -12.20
N ALA A 318 15.80 -23.28 -13.12
CA ALA A 318 16.77 -24.35 -12.93
C ALA A 318 17.57 -24.12 -11.63
N ASN A 319 17.69 -25.15 -10.79
CA ASN A 319 18.38 -25.06 -9.52
C ASN A 319 19.91 -25.05 -9.71
N THR A 320 20.42 -23.90 -10.16
CA THR A 320 21.83 -23.68 -10.47
C THR A 320 22.22 -22.22 -10.21
N GLY A 321 23.52 -21.96 -10.04
CA GLY A 321 24.08 -20.61 -9.98
C GLY A 321 23.43 -19.71 -8.92
N ALA A 322 22.75 -18.64 -9.37
CA ALA A 322 22.08 -17.70 -8.48
C ALA A 322 20.93 -18.32 -7.68
N VAL A 323 20.22 -19.29 -8.26
CA VAL A 323 19.08 -19.97 -7.63
C VAL A 323 19.57 -20.88 -6.50
N SER A 324 20.58 -21.71 -6.73
CA SER A 324 21.13 -22.59 -5.69
C SER A 324 21.68 -21.78 -4.51
N ARG A 325 22.40 -20.69 -4.79
CA ARG A 325 22.87 -19.76 -3.74
C ARG A 325 21.71 -19.13 -2.96
N TYR A 326 20.64 -18.71 -3.64
CA TYR A 326 19.44 -18.21 -2.97
C TYR A 326 18.82 -19.27 -2.05
N LEU A 327 18.69 -20.51 -2.49
CA LEU A 327 18.14 -21.60 -1.67
C LEU A 327 19.02 -21.90 -0.45
N ASP A 328 20.34 -21.88 -0.62
CA ASP A 328 21.30 -22.13 0.45
C ASP A 328 21.29 -21.01 1.50
N GLU A 329 21.33 -19.74 1.05
CA GLU A 329 21.33 -18.56 1.92
C GLU A 329 20.00 -18.40 2.67
N SER A 330 18.87 -18.59 1.97
CA SER A 330 17.54 -18.42 2.56
C SER A 330 17.07 -19.65 3.34
N ARG A 331 17.77 -20.79 3.21
CA ARG A 331 17.36 -22.11 3.71
C ARG A 331 16.00 -22.59 3.19
N ARG A 332 15.41 -21.93 2.19
CA ARG A 332 14.07 -22.26 1.68
C ARG A 332 13.98 -23.59 0.96
N GLY A 333 15.10 -24.15 0.50
CA GLY A 333 15.16 -25.53 0.02
C GLY A 333 14.64 -26.55 1.04
N LEU A 334 14.74 -26.25 2.35
CA LEU A 334 14.24 -27.11 3.43
C LEU A 334 12.71 -27.11 3.55
N THR A 335 12.02 -26.18 2.89
CA THR A 335 10.55 -26.10 2.86
C THR A 335 9.93 -26.93 1.74
N ALA A 336 10.76 -27.50 0.86
CA ALA A 336 10.29 -28.30 -0.26
C ALA A 336 9.65 -29.61 0.20
N GLY A 337 8.49 -29.91 -0.36
CA GLY A 337 7.92 -31.27 -0.27
C GLY A 337 8.71 -32.27 -1.14
N VAL A 338 8.35 -33.55 -1.02
CA VAL A 338 8.91 -34.60 -1.88
C VAL A 338 8.46 -34.37 -3.33
N GLY A 339 9.41 -34.23 -4.26
CA GLY A 339 9.11 -34.01 -5.66
C GLY A 339 10.36 -33.96 -6.54
N LYS A 340 10.17 -34.02 -7.87
CA LYS A 340 11.26 -33.87 -8.86
C LYS A 340 11.79 -32.43 -8.97
N ASN A 341 11.00 -31.47 -8.52
CA ASN A 341 11.29 -30.05 -8.45
C ASN A 341 11.01 -29.54 -7.02
N LEU A 342 11.65 -28.45 -6.64
CA LEU A 342 11.54 -27.85 -5.31
C LEU A 342 10.36 -26.87 -5.24
N ASP A 343 9.20 -27.37 -4.80
CA ASP A 343 8.04 -26.56 -4.43
C ASP A 343 8.25 -25.93 -3.04
N ILE A 344 8.83 -24.73 -3.00
CA ILE A 344 9.23 -24.03 -1.76
C ILE A 344 8.27 -22.90 -1.36
N ALA A 345 8.40 -22.44 -0.12
CA ALA A 345 7.71 -21.24 0.37
C ALA A 345 8.27 -19.95 -0.27
N GLY A 346 7.38 -19.00 -0.56
CA GLY A 346 7.70 -17.72 -1.19
C GLY A 346 8.38 -16.73 -0.27
N VAL A 347 9.09 -15.77 -0.86
CA VAL A 347 9.75 -14.68 -0.12
C VAL A 347 8.75 -13.55 0.09
N ASP A 348 8.55 -13.14 1.33
CA ASP A 348 7.73 -11.97 1.63
C ASP A 348 8.35 -10.73 0.92
N PRO A 349 7.55 -9.88 0.26
CA PRO A 349 8.06 -8.73 -0.49
C PRO A 349 8.94 -7.76 0.31
N ASP A 350 8.79 -7.74 1.62
CA ASP A 350 9.53 -6.91 2.56
C ASP A 350 10.58 -7.69 3.37
N ASP A 351 10.93 -8.93 3.00
CA ASP A 351 12.05 -9.63 3.63
C ASP A 351 13.34 -8.79 3.48
N GLN A 352 14.18 -8.74 4.53
CA GLN A 352 15.44 -7.96 4.52
C GLN A 352 16.34 -8.28 3.33
N SER A 353 16.28 -9.49 2.81
CA SER A 353 17.03 -9.95 1.65
C SER A 353 16.21 -9.98 0.35
N ALA A 354 14.91 -9.64 0.37
CA ALA A 354 14.02 -9.71 -0.80
C ALA A 354 14.58 -8.96 -2.02
N VAL A 355 14.98 -7.70 -1.82
CA VAL A 355 15.58 -6.87 -2.90
C VAL A 355 16.87 -7.50 -3.42
N ARG A 356 17.72 -8.04 -2.54
CA ARG A 356 18.97 -8.72 -2.93
C ARG A 356 18.70 -9.99 -3.74
N TYR A 357 17.78 -10.83 -3.28
CA TYR A 357 17.40 -12.06 -3.95
C TYR A 357 16.76 -11.80 -5.30
N TYR A 358 15.83 -10.85 -5.38
CA TYR A 358 15.24 -10.44 -6.65
C TYR A 358 16.33 -9.97 -7.62
N SER A 359 17.23 -9.08 -7.18
CA SER A 359 18.26 -8.49 -8.03
C SER A 359 19.22 -9.53 -8.59
N SER A 360 19.59 -10.54 -7.80
CA SER A 360 20.52 -11.59 -8.23
C SER A 360 19.91 -12.55 -9.26
N MET A 361 18.59 -12.54 -9.42
CA MET A 361 17.83 -13.42 -10.31
C MET A 361 16.97 -12.66 -11.33
N ALA A 362 17.00 -11.32 -11.37
CA ALA A 362 16.10 -10.48 -12.16
C ALA A 362 16.07 -10.88 -13.66
N THR A 363 17.23 -11.17 -14.24
CA THR A 363 17.35 -11.58 -15.65
C THR A 363 16.74 -12.96 -15.94
N LEU A 364 16.64 -13.84 -14.94
CA LEU A 364 16.06 -15.18 -15.07
C LEU A 364 14.53 -15.15 -15.18
N PHE A 365 13.91 -14.07 -14.71
CA PHE A 365 12.47 -13.80 -14.84
C PHE A 365 12.09 -13.17 -16.20
N ASN A 366 13.05 -13.00 -17.13
CA ASN A 366 12.82 -12.38 -18.44
C ASN A 366 12.17 -10.98 -18.35
N ASN A 367 12.42 -10.25 -17.26
CA ASN A 367 11.78 -8.96 -16.96
C ASN A 367 10.24 -8.98 -17.07
N THR A 368 9.60 -10.12 -16.85
CA THR A 368 8.15 -10.31 -16.98
C THR A 368 7.55 -10.71 -15.63
N ALA A 369 6.45 -10.07 -15.23
CA ALA A 369 5.71 -10.43 -14.03
C ALA A 369 5.00 -11.79 -14.20
N LEU A 370 4.83 -12.53 -13.10
CA LEU A 370 4.00 -13.73 -13.09
C LEU A 370 2.52 -13.36 -13.23
N THR A 371 2.08 -12.39 -12.43
CA THR A 371 0.73 -11.86 -12.45
C THR A 371 0.70 -10.45 -11.89
N ASN A 372 -0.31 -9.68 -12.29
CA ASN A 372 -0.65 -8.40 -11.67
C ASN A 372 -2.07 -8.52 -11.12
N SER A 373 -2.30 -8.09 -9.88
CA SER A 373 -3.64 -8.09 -9.30
C SER A 373 -3.85 -6.91 -8.37
N LEU A 374 -5.05 -6.35 -8.35
CA LEU A 374 -5.41 -5.36 -7.32
C LEU A 374 -5.39 -6.01 -5.94
N THR A 375 -4.67 -5.39 -5.02
CA THR A 375 -4.53 -5.81 -3.63
C THR A 375 -4.81 -4.62 -2.72
N TRP A 376 -5.45 -4.86 -1.57
CA TRP A 376 -5.55 -3.90 -0.48
C TRP A 376 -5.04 -4.57 0.79
N ARG A 377 -3.87 -4.14 1.29
CA ARG A 377 -3.24 -4.71 2.49
C ARG A 377 -2.38 -3.71 3.22
N LEU A 378 -2.18 -3.95 4.51
CA LEU A 378 -1.36 -3.15 5.42
C LEU A 378 -0.73 -4.06 6.49
N ASN A 379 0.57 -4.01 6.68
CA ASN A 379 1.26 -4.84 7.68
C ASN A 379 2.35 -4.06 8.39
N THR A 380 2.69 -4.46 9.62
CA THR A 380 3.96 -4.10 10.24
C THR A 380 5.09 -4.60 9.36
N THR A 381 6.10 -3.75 9.15
CA THR A 381 7.27 -4.12 8.35
C THR A 381 8.03 -5.25 9.03
N SER A 382 8.60 -6.16 8.24
CA SER A 382 9.39 -7.28 8.76
C SER A 382 10.44 -6.75 9.75
N SER A 383 11.22 -5.73 9.39
CA SER A 383 12.11 -5.04 10.32
C SER A 383 11.46 -3.79 10.93
N GLY A 384 11.50 -3.66 12.26
CA GLY A 384 11.13 -2.44 12.98
C GLY A 384 12.21 -1.35 12.98
N ALA A 385 13.34 -1.57 12.28
CA ALA A 385 14.47 -0.67 12.29
C ALA A 385 14.15 0.63 11.57
N GLN A 386 14.14 1.73 12.32
CA GLN A 386 14.11 3.08 11.77
C GLN A 386 15.53 3.59 11.62
N SER A 387 15.84 4.22 10.48
CA SER A 387 17.13 4.86 10.27
C SER A 387 17.15 6.33 10.73
N PHE A 388 16.11 6.79 11.43
CA PHE A 388 16.03 8.17 11.91
C PHE A 388 16.87 8.37 13.16
N ALA A 389 17.31 9.60 13.41
CA ALA A 389 17.97 9.95 14.66
C ALA A 389 17.07 9.58 15.86
N THR A 390 17.65 9.10 16.95
CA THR A 390 16.91 8.67 18.16
C THR A 390 15.99 9.76 18.70
N SER A 391 16.34 11.04 18.54
CA SER A 391 15.49 12.18 18.93
C SER A 391 14.19 12.29 18.12
N CYS A 392 14.13 11.69 16.93
CA CYS A 392 12.95 11.67 16.08
C CYS A 392 12.17 10.36 16.19
N GLN A 393 12.79 9.30 16.72
CA GLN A 393 12.10 8.03 16.93
C GLN A 393 11.13 8.20 18.09
N LYS A 394 9.84 8.35 17.79
CA LYS A 394 8.79 8.25 18.83
C LYS A 394 8.48 6.78 19.05
N SER A 395 8.33 6.37 20.30
CA SER A 395 8.08 4.96 20.63
C SER A 395 6.63 4.55 20.38
N ASP A 396 5.66 5.47 20.49
CA ASP A 396 4.26 5.07 20.65
C ASP A 396 3.44 5.19 19.36
N GLY A 397 2.72 4.11 19.06
CA GLY A 397 1.80 3.99 17.93
C GLY A 397 2.45 4.02 16.56
N VAL A 398 1.60 3.91 15.54
CA VAL A 398 2.01 3.94 14.14
C VAL A 398 2.51 5.33 13.75
N GLN A 399 3.66 5.36 13.07
CA GLN A 399 4.40 6.57 12.71
C GLN A 399 4.27 6.92 11.23
N GLY A 400 4.18 5.91 10.38
CA GLY A 400 4.04 6.08 8.95
C GLY A 400 3.63 4.79 8.24
N ILE A 401 3.15 4.97 7.02
CA ILE A 401 2.78 3.92 6.09
C ILE A 401 3.52 4.19 4.78
N VAL A 402 4.26 3.21 4.29
CA VAL A 402 4.93 3.25 2.99
C VAL A 402 4.30 2.22 2.05
N THR A 403 3.97 2.62 0.83
CA THR A 403 3.33 1.71 -0.14
C THR A 403 4.00 1.77 -1.50
N SER A 404 4.02 0.63 -2.18
CA SER A 404 4.43 0.51 -3.57
C SER A 404 3.75 -0.69 -4.22
N ASN A 405 3.65 -0.70 -5.55
CA ASN A 405 3.23 -1.87 -6.31
C ASN A 405 4.37 -2.85 -6.61
N ALA A 406 5.60 -2.53 -6.21
CA ALA A 406 6.77 -3.34 -6.52
C ALA A 406 6.67 -4.78 -5.98
N SER A 407 7.29 -5.73 -6.69
CA SER A 407 7.39 -7.13 -6.26
C SER A 407 8.17 -7.30 -4.96
N VAL A 408 9.23 -6.50 -4.78
CA VAL A 408 10.02 -6.46 -3.54
C VAL A 408 10.40 -5.04 -3.18
N TYR A 409 10.67 -4.82 -1.90
CA TYR A 409 11.04 -3.52 -1.36
C TYR A 409 11.81 -3.67 -0.05
N GLU A 410 12.59 -2.65 0.33
CA GLU A 410 13.28 -2.66 1.61
C GLU A 410 12.28 -2.57 2.77
N PRO A 411 12.46 -3.38 3.85
CA PRO A 411 11.63 -3.24 5.03
C PRO A 411 11.97 -2.00 5.85
N GLY A 412 11.03 -1.65 6.73
CA GLY A 412 11.14 -0.53 7.66
C GLY A 412 10.72 0.80 7.04
N SER A 413 11.19 1.88 7.66
CA SER A 413 10.96 3.24 7.17
C SER A 413 11.78 3.54 5.92
N PRO A 414 11.36 4.50 5.08
CA PRO A 414 12.29 5.13 4.15
C PRO A 414 13.56 5.60 4.87
N LYS A 415 14.72 5.35 4.27
CA LYS A 415 16.03 5.64 4.84
C LYS A 415 16.35 7.12 4.73
N TRP A 416 16.73 7.73 5.84
CA TRP A 416 17.14 9.14 5.85
C TRP A 416 18.58 9.30 5.34
N ASP A 417 18.74 10.12 4.31
CA ASP A 417 20.03 10.62 3.83
C ASP A 417 20.16 12.11 4.20
N GLY A 418 20.91 12.39 5.27
CA GLY A 418 21.17 13.76 5.73
C GLY A 418 22.15 14.54 4.85
N ASN A 419 22.82 13.92 3.88
CA ASN A 419 23.64 14.61 2.90
C ASN A 419 22.78 15.13 1.74
N GLU A 420 21.83 14.32 1.28
CA GLU A 420 20.92 14.70 0.20
C GLU A 420 19.63 15.38 0.67
N GLY A 421 19.32 15.29 1.97
CA GLY A 421 18.03 15.73 2.51
C GLY A 421 16.88 14.90 1.97
N ALA A 422 17.07 13.58 1.93
CA ALA A 422 16.18 12.68 1.22
C ALA A 422 15.71 11.51 2.10
N LEU A 423 14.44 11.14 1.95
CA LEU A 423 13.93 9.84 2.37
C LEU A 423 13.98 8.88 1.18
N ALA A 424 14.92 7.95 1.21
CA ALA A 424 15.19 6.99 0.15
C ALA A 424 14.51 5.64 0.43
N TYR A 425 13.89 5.06 -0.59
CA TYR A 425 13.21 3.77 -0.50
C TYR A 425 13.52 2.92 -1.74
N LYS A 426 14.12 1.76 -1.51
CA LYS A 426 14.55 0.87 -2.61
C LYS A 426 13.48 -0.17 -2.90
N ILE A 427 13.13 -0.28 -4.18
CA ILE A 427 12.04 -1.14 -4.67
C ILE A 427 12.49 -1.85 -5.94
N ALA A 428 11.93 -3.02 -6.25
CA ALA A 428 12.19 -3.72 -7.51
C ALA A 428 10.98 -4.51 -8.00
N ALA A 429 10.78 -4.49 -9.32
CA ALA A 429 9.79 -5.28 -10.01
C ALA A 429 10.20 -5.49 -11.48
N PRO A 430 9.57 -6.43 -12.21
CA PRO A 430 9.84 -6.66 -13.62
C PRO A 430 9.38 -5.48 -14.49
N THR A 431 10.07 -5.25 -15.61
CA THR A 431 9.73 -4.19 -16.57
C THR A 431 8.36 -4.42 -17.23
N TYR A 432 8.00 -5.67 -17.52
CA TYR A 432 6.78 -6.01 -18.25
C TYR A 432 5.75 -6.73 -17.37
N LYS A 433 4.47 -6.47 -17.67
CA LYS A 433 3.30 -7.24 -17.24
C LYS A 433 3.38 -8.69 -17.75
N PRO A 434 2.47 -9.59 -17.31
CA PRO A 434 2.54 -11.01 -17.69
C PRO A 434 2.46 -11.30 -19.19
N ASP A 435 1.97 -10.35 -20.00
CA ASP A 435 1.96 -10.45 -21.46
C ASP A 435 3.36 -10.30 -22.11
N GLY A 436 4.38 -9.91 -21.35
CA GLY A 436 5.75 -9.68 -21.81
C GLY A 436 5.90 -8.46 -22.73
N LYS A 437 4.88 -7.61 -22.83
CA LYS A 437 4.81 -6.49 -23.79
C LYS A 437 4.43 -5.17 -23.12
N THR A 438 3.40 -5.18 -22.28
CA THR A 438 2.92 -3.98 -21.60
C THR A 438 3.84 -3.68 -20.43
N GLU A 439 4.31 -2.45 -20.31
CA GLU A 439 5.23 -2.09 -19.22
C GLU A 439 4.51 -1.96 -17.87
N ASN A 440 5.15 -2.44 -16.82
CA ASN A 440 4.79 -2.14 -15.45
C ASN A 440 5.19 -0.71 -15.12
N VAL A 441 4.22 0.02 -14.58
CA VAL A 441 4.39 1.41 -14.19
C VAL A 441 4.49 1.48 -12.67
N GLY A 442 5.59 2.04 -12.19
CA GLY A 442 5.90 2.21 -10.77
C GLY A 442 4.97 3.20 -10.07
N ARG A 443 4.52 2.78 -8.89
CA ARG A 443 3.73 3.54 -7.92
C ARG A 443 4.44 3.50 -6.58
N TYR A 444 4.56 4.65 -5.95
CA TYR A 444 5.11 4.79 -4.61
C TYR A 444 4.31 5.83 -3.86
N ALA A 445 3.98 5.59 -2.62
CA ALA A 445 3.38 6.60 -1.76
C ALA A 445 3.85 6.43 -0.33
N PHE A 446 3.77 7.51 0.44
CA PHE A 446 3.81 7.38 1.88
C PHE A 446 2.84 8.36 2.52
N THR A 447 2.42 8.00 3.73
CA THR A 447 1.77 8.91 4.66
C THR A 447 2.41 8.74 6.03
N MET A 448 2.67 9.83 6.74
CA MET A 448 3.34 9.78 8.03
C MET A 448 2.96 10.97 8.90
N ARG A 449 3.23 10.86 10.20
CA ARG A 449 2.97 11.95 11.12
C ARG A 449 3.77 13.21 10.76
N ALA A 450 3.11 14.36 10.85
CA ALA A 450 3.67 15.66 10.53
C ALA A 450 4.80 16.06 11.49
N ASP A 451 4.74 15.64 12.76
CA ASP A 451 5.80 15.90 13.74
C ASP A 451 7.07 15.09 13.45
N LEU A 452 6.93 13.84 13.01
CA LEU A 452 8.05 12.99 12.64
C LEU A 452 8.80 13.54 11.41
N ILE A 453 8.08 13.87 10.33
CA ILE A 453 8.73 14.40 9.12
C ILE A 453 9.41 15.76 9.39
N LYS A 454 8.80 16.62 10.22
CA LYS A 454 9.43 17.87 10.69
C LYS A 454 10.73 17.60 11.43
N CYS A 455 10.72 16.61 12.33
CA CYS A 455 11.92 16.23 13.08
C CYS A 455 13.02 15.70 12.15
N VAL A 456 12.69 14.76 11.26
CA VAL A 456 13.65 14.12 10.35
C VAL A 456 14.32 15.14 9.44
N TYR A 457 13.56 16.08 8.88
CA TYR A 457 14.09 17.13 8.01
C TYR A 457 14.65 18.34 8.78
N GLY A 458 14.44 18.44 10.09
CA GLY A 458 14.85 19.60 10.90
C GLY A 458 14.11 20.89 10.55
N MET A 459 12.81 20.80 10.21
CA MET A 459 12.00 21.92 9.76
C MET A 459 10.82 22.19 10.71
N GLU A 460 10.60 23.46 11.09
CA GLU A 460 9.42 23.84 11.90
C GLU A 460 8.12 23.81 11.09
N LYS A 461 8.21 24.24 9.82
CA LYS A 461 7.09 24.33 8.87
C LYS A 461 7.41 23.47 7.66
N LEU A 462 6.46 22.63 7.27
CA LEU A 462 6.57 21.80 6.08
C LEU A 462 6.21 22.61 4.83
N PRO A 463 6.92 22.44 3.71
CA PRO A 463 6.57 23.07 2.45
C PRO A 463 5.28 22.48 1.87
N ALA A 464 4.67 23.19 0.92
CA ALA A 464 3.51 22.68 0.19
C ALA A 464 3.88 21.59 -0.84
N TYR A 465 5.16 21.45 -1.17
CA TYR A 465 5.65 20.56 -2.22
C TYR A 465 6.86 19.75 -1.78
N ALA A 466 7.02 18.60 -2.42
CA ALA A 466 8.21 17.77 -2.36
C ALA A 466 8.64 17.40 -3.78
N ASN A 467 9.91 17.04 -3.96
CA ASN A 467 10.42 16.44 -5.18
C ASN A 467 10.65 14.95 -4.93
N ILE A 468 10.11 14.12 -5.81
CA ILE A 468 10.37 12.69 -5.82
C ILE A 468 11.33 12.40 -6.95
N GLU A 469 12.50 11.88 -6.60
CA GLU A 469 13.59 11.53 -7.50
C GLU A 469 13.69 10.01 -7.56
N VAL A 470 13.58 9.43 -8.76
CA VAL A 470 13.81 8.02 -9.01
C VAL A 470 15.19 7.88 -9.64
N THR A 471 16.10 7.20 -8.94
CA THR A 471 17.46 6.91 -9.41
C THR A 471 17.58 5.45 -9.81
N TYR A 472 18.16 5.18 -10.98
CA TYR A 472 18.38 3.82 -11.48
C TYR A 472 19.85 3.43 -11.36
N ASP A 473 20.14 2.47 -10.48
CA ASP A 473 21.51 2.04 -10.13
C ASP A 473 22.34 1.63 -11.37
N GLY A 474 21.71 1.09 -12.42
CA GLY A 474 22.40 0.59 -13.62
C GLY A 474 22.72 1.65 -14.68
N SER A 475 21.94 2.74 -14.79
CA SER A 475 22.16 3.79 -15.79
C SER A 475 22.69 5.09 -15.20
N GLY A 476 22.55 5.28 -13.88
CA GLY A 476 22.78 6.57 -13.23
C GLY A 476 21.75 7.64 -13.61
N GLU A 477 20.71 7.28 -14.40
CA GLU A 477 19.64 8.19 -14.78
C GLU A 477 18.79 8.55 -13.55
N LYS A 478 18.41 9.83 -13.48
CA LYS A 478 17.55 10.37 -12.43
C LYS A 478 16.33 11.00 -13.08
N LYS A 479 15.13 10.57 -12.66
CA LYS A 479 13.86 11.20 -13.03
C LYS A 479 13.28 11.90 -11.82
N THR A 480 12.95 13.18 -11.95
CA THR A 480 12.44 13.98 -10.82
C THR A 480 11.05 14.52 -11.15
N ALA A 481 10.12 14.37 -10.21
CA ALA A 481 8.78 14.95 -10.28
C ALA A 481 8.50 15.79 -9.02
N THR A 482 7.97 16.99 -9.20
CA THR A 482 7.44 17.78 -8.08
C THR A 482 6.03 17.30 -7.77
N VAL A 483 5.69 17.14 -6.49
CA VAL A 483 4.38 16.69 -6.02
C VAL A 483 3.91 17.55 -4.84
N VAL A 484 2.60 17.58 -4.62
CA VAL A 484 2.03 18.24 -3.44
C VAL A 484 2.26 17.38 -2.21
N LEU A 485 2.70 18.02 -1.13
CA LEU A 485 2.67 17.44 0.20
C LEU A 485 1.28 17.67 0.79
N GLY A 486 0.42 16.65 0.69
CA GLY A 486 -0.91 16.68 1.27
C GLY A 486 -0.84 16.63 2.79
N SER A 487 -1.89 17.13 3.43
CA SER A 487 -2.07 17.02 4.88
C SER A 487 -3.48 16.56 5.21
N ASN A 488 -3.59 15.73 6.23
CA ASN A 488 -4.84 15.35 6.86
C ASN A 488 -4.61 15.25 8.37
N LYS A 489 -5.28 16.11 9.14
CA LYS A 489 -5.03 16.28 10.58
C LYS A 489 -3.52 16.44 10.86
N GLU A 490 -2.96 15.62 11.73
CA GLU A 490 -1.55 15.66 12.13
C GLU A 490 -0.65 14.78 11.25
N TRP A 491 -1.13 14.37 10.07
CA TRP A 491 -0.40 13.54 9.14
C TRP A 491 -0.23 14.25 7.80
N VAL A 492 0.85 13.88 7.10
CA VAL A 492 1.10 14.29 5.72
C VAL A 492 1.11 13.08 4.81
N ASN A 493 0.89 13.31 3.52
CA ASN A 493 0.89 12.27 2.51
C ASN A 493 1.43 12.77 1.18
N LEU A 494 2.04 11.87 0.43
CA LEU A 494 2.45 12.10 -0.95
C LEU A 494 2.38 10.81 -1.78
N HIS A 495 2.46 10.96 -3.09
CA HIS A 495 2.56 9.85 -4.03
C HIS A 495 3.42 10.24 -5.24
N ALA A 496 4.14 9.25 -5.76
CA ALA A 496 4.82 9.28 -7.04
C ALA A 496 4.22 8.20 -7.94
N ASP A 497 4.01 8.61 -9.18
CA ASP A 497 3.35 7.85 -10.22
C ASP A 497 4.24 7.86 -11.47
N ASN A 498 4.06 6.86 -12.34
CA ASN A 498 4.53 6.89 -13.72
C ASN A 498 6.05 6.84 -13.92
N PHE A 499 6.80 6.28 -12.97
CA PHE A 499 8.18 5.85 -13.23
C PHE A 499 8.19 4.40 -13.75
N MET A 500 9.30 3.97 -14.34
CA MET A 500 9.39 2.66 -14.98
C MET A 500 10.23 1.73 -14.11
N TYR A 501 9.98 0.42 -14.17
CA TYR A 501 10.91 -0.55 -13.60
C TYR A 501 11.95 -0.93 -14.64
N THR A 502 13.21 -1.06 -14.19
CA THR A 502 14.31 -1.57 -15.00
C THR A 502 14.81 -2.89 -14.41
N GLY A 503 15.67 -3.61 -15.13
CA GLY A 503 16.28 -4.83 -14.62
C GLY A 503 17.13 -4.65 -13.34
N ALA A 504 17.45 -3.40 -12.95
CA ALA A 504 18.09 -3.06 -11.69
C ALA A 504 17.08 -2.36 -10.74
N PRO A 505 17.12 -2.61 -9.42
CA PRO A 505 16.22 -1.94 -8.48
C PRO A 505 16.39 -0.42 -8.49
N PRO A 506 15.35 0.38 -8.79
CA PRO A 506 15.40 1.81 -8.57
C PRO A 506 15.36 2.17 -7.07
N THR A 507 15.91 3.34 -6.77
CA THR A 507 15.73 4.02 -5.48
C THR A 507 14.81 5.23 -5.67
N VAL A 508 13.73 5.29 -4.89
CA VAL A 508 12.81 6.44 -4.84
C VAL A 508 13.18 7.33 -3.67
N SER A 509 13.53 8.58 -3.94
CA SER A 509 14.02 9.55 -2.96
C SER A 509 13.08 10.74 -2.86
N VAL A 510 12.58 11.05 -1.66
CA VAL A 510 11.72 12.20 -1.39
C VAL A 510 12.55 13.33 -0.80
N LYS A 511 12.54 14.49 -1.45
CA LYS A 511 13.24 15.71 -1.01
C LYS A 511 12.22 16.82 -0.78
N LEU A 512 12.23 17.46 0.40
CA LEU A 512 11.31 18.56 0.68
C LEU A 512 11.80 19.87 0.05
N ASP A 513 10.88 20.63 -0.55
CA ASP A 513 11.21 21.95 -1.10
C ASP A 513 11.72 22.90 -0.01
N GLY A 514 12.80 23.62 -0.32
CA GLY A 514 13.41 24.58 0.61
C GLY A 514 14.21 23.94 1.74
N TRP A 515 14.36 22.61 1.76
CA TRP A 515 15.33 21.98 2.65
C TRP A 515 16.76 22.34 2.23
N ALA A 516 17.55 22.74 3.22
CA ALA A 516 18.98 22.95 3.06
C ALA A 516 19.69 22.29 4.25
N LYS A 517 20.82 21.64 3.98
CA LYS A 517 21.64 21.03 5.04
C LYS A 517 22.06 22.12 6.02
N SER A 518 21.59 22.02 7.26
CA SER A 518 22.00 22.93 8.32
C SER A 518 23.50 22.75 8.57
N THR A 519 24.29 23.80 8.35
CA THR A 519 25.73 23.84 8.67
C THR A 519 26.00 24.09 10.16
N SER A 520 24.98 23.97 11.01
CA SER A 520 25.06 24.40 12.41
C SER A 520 25.09 23.21 13.37
N ALA A 521 26.28 22.67 13.57
CA ALA A 521 26.68 22.01 14.81
C ALA A 521 27.97 22.66 15.33
N ALA A 522 27.86 23.95 15.69
CA ALA A 522 28.75 24.55 16.68
C ALA A 522 27.87 24.85 17.89
N THR A 523 27.87 23.92 18.84
CA THR A 523 27.22 24.01 20.13
C THR A 523 27.65 25.31 20.80
N LYS A 524 26.70 26.17 21.19
CA LYS A 524 26.96 27.18 22.22
C LYS A 524 27.29 26.42 23.51
N ALA A 525 28.57 26.24 23.79
CA ALA A 525 29.02 25.82 25.12
C ALA A 525 28.79 27.00 26.09
N PRO A 526 28.40 26.74 27.35
CA PRO A 526 28.38 27.76 28.40
C PRO A 526 29.80 28.30 28.61
N SER A 527 29.90 29.62 28.74
CA SER A 527 31.12 30.30 29.15
C SER A 527 31.57 29.77 30.52
N ASN A 528 32.76 29.18 30.58
CA ASN A 528 33.55 29.12 31.80
C ASN A 528 35.02 29.35 31.43
N THR A 529 35.57 30.38 32.05
CA THR A 529 36.97 30.81 32.07
C THR A 529 37.92 29.75 32.62
N GLY A 530 39.07 29.53 31.96
CA GLY A 530 40.23 28.82 32.55
C GLY A 530 41.20 28.14 31.57
N ASN A 531 42.28 28.85 31.21
CA ASN A 531 43.64 28.45 30.79
C ASN A 531 43.97 27.14 30.04
N GLN A 532 44.51 27.36 28.82
CA GLN A 532 45.67 26.80 28.10
C GLN A 532 46.18 25.35 28.33
N GLY A 533 46.25 24.62 27.22
CA GLY A 533 47.19 23.52 26.91
C GLY A 533 47.09 23.14 25.42
N ALA A 534 48.22 23.05 24.70
CA ALA A 534 48.30 23.09 23.23
C ALA A 534 48.40 21.72 22.49
N ALA A 535 47.88 21.72 21.25
CA ALA A 535 48.09 20.84 20.07
C ALA A 535 47.42 19.44 20.00
N PRO A 536 47.11 18.87 18.80
CA PRO A 536 47.13 19.39 17.42
C PRO A 536 45.75 19.37 16.67
N ALA A 537 45.66 20.13 15.58
CA ALA A 537 44.43 20.36 14.79
C ALA A 537 44.04 19.20 13.84
N PRO A 538 42.74 18.83 13.73
CA PRO A 538 42.24 17.96 12.66
C PRO A 538 42.15 18.70 11.32
N ALA A 539 42.68 18.08 10.27
CA ALA A 539 42.69 18.59 8.90
C ALA A 539 41.28 18.74 8.33
N ALA A 540 40.99 19.94 7.78
CA ALA A 540 39.72 20.28 7.15
C ALA A 540 39.47 19.44 5.88
N GLY A 541 38.34 18.73 5.86
CA GLY A 541 37.90 17.95 4.70
C GLY A 541 37.64 18.85 3.48
N LYS A 542 38.23 18.49 2.34
CA LYS A 542 38.00 19.17 1.06
C LYS A 542 36.67 18.70 0.46
N VAL A 543 35.84 19.64 0.04
CA VAL A 543 34.58 19.41 -0.69
C VAL A 543 34.84 19.60 -2.19
N THR A 544 34.22 18.80 -3.06
CA THR A 544 34.31 18.96 -4.52
C THR A 544 33.00 19.52 -5.07
N ILE A 545 33.06 20.65 -5.79
CA ILE A 545 31.91 21.25 -6.50
C ILE A 545 32.08 21.08 -8.02
N THR A 546 30.97 21.04 -8.75
CA THR A 546 30.97 21.11 -10.21
C THR A 546 30.58 22.52 -10.66
N CYS A 547 31.46 23.13 -11.43
CA CYS A 547 31.33 24.47 -11.99
C CYS A 547 31.13 24.36 -13.50
N ILE A 548 30.16 25.10 -14.04
CA ILE A 548 29.77 25.04 -15.46
C ILE A 548 29.93 26.40 -16.15
N LYS A 549 30.46 26.39 -17.37
CA LYS A 549 30.52 27.53 -18.29
C LYS A 549 30.16 27.05 -19.69
N GLY A 550 28.91 27.25 -20.11
CA GLY A 550 28.38 26.63 -21.33
C GLY A 550 28.27 25.10 -21.15
N SER A 551 28.76 24.32 -22.12
CA SER A 551 28.84 22.85 -22.05
C SER A 551 30.06 22.34 -21.25
N THR A 552 31.00 23.21 -20.90
CA THR A 552 32.25 22.83 -20.23
C THR A 552 32.04 22.69 -18.73
N LYS A 553 32.30 21.48 -18.20
CA LYS A 553 32.23 21.16 -16.75
C LYS A 553 33.63 21.16 -16.14
N LYS A 554 33.78 21.73 -14.95
CA LYS A 554 35.04 21.75 -14.18
C LYS A 554 34.77 21.37 -12.72
N LEU A 555 35.47 20.35 -12.24
CA LEU A 555 35.45 19.93 -10.83
C LEU A 555 36.44 20.77 -10.03
N VAL A 556 36.01 21.31 -8.90
CA VAL A 556 36.84 22.15 -8.01
C VAL A 556 36.79 21.57 -6.61
N THR A 557 37.92 21.07 -6.11
CA THR A 557 38.05 20.47 -4.79
C THR A 557 38.80 21.40 -3.85
N GLY A 558 38.21 21.73 -2.70
CA GLY A 558 38.81 22.62 -1.71
C GLY A 558 38.03 22.66 -0.41
N VAL A 559 38.60 23.24 0.64
CA VAL A 559 37.94 23.37 1.94
C VAL A 559 36.75 24.34 1.87
N LYS A 560 36.79 25.29 0.92
CA LYS A 560 35.70 26.22 0.59
C LYS A 560 35.72 26.52 -0.92
N PRO A 561 35.25 25.60 -1.77
CA PRO A 561 35.41 25.71 -3.21
C PRO A 561 34.58 26.87 -3.77
N GLN A 562 35.17 27.68 -4.65
CA GLN A 562 34.46 28.67 -5.46
C GLN A 562 34.69 28.39 -6.94
N CYS A 563 33.67 28.65 -7.76
CA CYS A 563 33.81 28.50 -9.19
C CYS A 563 34.73 29.59 -9.77
N PRO A 564 35.68 29.23 -10.66
CA PRO A 564 36.53 30.20 -11.33
C PRO A 564 35.71 31.25 -12.07
N SER A 565 36.26 32.44 -12.26
CA SER A 565 35.59 33.53 -12.97
C SER A 565 35.03 33.07 -14.32
N GLY A 566 33.73 33.28 -14.52
CA GLY A 566 32.98 32.84 -15.70
C GLY A 566 32.33 31.46 -15.60
N TYR A 567 32.52 30.70 -14.52
CA TYR A 567 31.81 29.46 -14.23
C TYR A 567 30.78 29.66 -13.11
N LYS A 568 29.58 29.10 -13.26
CA LYS A 568 28.55 29.08 -12.20
C LYS A 568 28.53 27.71 -11.53
N MET A 569 28.25 27.68 -10.23
CA MET A 569 28.03 26.43 -9.50
C MET A 569 26.77 25.76 -10.07
N GLN A 570 26.85 24.46 -10.35
CA GLN A 570 25.70 23.72 -10.86
C GLN A 570 24.65 23.56 -9.73
N ASN A 571 23.75 24.53 -9.58
CA ASN A 571 22.52 24.35 -8.81
C ASN A 571 21.67 23.26 -9.49
N SER A 572 21.00 22.44 -8.70
CA SER A 572 20.16 21.30 -9.09
C SER A 572 18.89 21.67 -9.86
N THR A 573 18.92 22.69 -10.71
CA THR A 573 17.92 22.87 -11.77
C THR A 573 18.25 21.92 -12.91
N ALA A 574 17.55 20.79 -12.93
CA ALA A 574 17.48 19.90 -14.08
C ALA A 574 17.13 20.69 -15.36
N PRO A 575 17.65 20.31 -16.54
CA PRO A 575 17.26 20.91 -17.82
C PRO A 575 15.74 20.82 -18.03
N ALA A 576 15.16 21.85 -18.65
CA ALA A 576 13.72 22.09 -18.80
C ALA A 576 12.97 21.12 -19.74
N ALA A 577 13.36 19.85 -19.83
CA ALA A 577 12.68 18.83 -20.62
C ALA A 577 12.30 17.63 -19.74
N GLN A 578 11.43 17.88 -18.74
CA GLN A 578 10.49 16.94 -18.08
C GLN A 578 10.00 17.54 -16.75
N GLN A 579 9.49 18.77 -16.74
CA GLN A 579 8.70 19.24 -15.60
C GLN A 579 7.27 18.72 -15.76
N VAL A 580 6.91 17.69 -15.00
CA VAL A 580 5.54 17.15 -14.98
C VAL A 580 4.61 18.21 -14.39
N GLN A 581 3.54 18.57 -15.11
CA GLN A 581 2.50 19.47 -14.61
C GLN A 581 1.68 18.74 -13.53
N VAL A 582 1.60 19.31 -12.35
CA VAL A 582 0.78 18.83 -11.23
C VAL A 582 -0.59 19.48 -11.32
N THR A 583 -1.66 18.70 -11.16
CA THR A 583 -3.03 19.23 -11.03
C THR A 583 -3.47 19.14 -9.57
N VAL A 584 -3.87 20.26 -8.98
CA VAL A 584 -4.33 20.35 -7.60
C VAL A 584 -5.80 20.72 -7.55
N THR A 585 -6.52 20.16 -6.58
CA THR A 585 -7.90 20.57 -6.29
C THR A 585 -7.89 21.54 -5.11
N CYS A 586 -8.41 22.74 -5.34
CA CYS A 586 -8.55 23.83 -4.39
C CYS A 586 -10.00 23.88 -3.89
N THR A 587 -10.21 23.92 -2.58
CA THR A 587 -11.55 23.91 -1.97
C THR A 587 -11.82 25.15 -1.12
N LYS A 588 -13.07 25.61 -1.16
CA LYS A 588 -13.62 26.66 -0.31
C LYS A 588 -15.05 26.28 0.06
N GLY A 589 -15.27 25.79 1.28
CA GLY A 589 -16.55 25.18 1.67
C GLY A 589 -16.84 23.94 0.82
N THR A 590 -18.01 23.88 0.18
CA THR A 590 -18.39 22.82 -0.77
C THR A 590 -17.87 23.04 -2.20
N THR A 591 -17.29 24.20 -2.50
CA THR A 591 -16.83 24.55 -3.86
C THR A 591 -15.45 23.99 -4.12
N LYS A 592 -15.26 23.28 -5.25
CA LYS A 592 -13.97 22.73 -5.72
C LYS A 592 -13.52 23.44 -7.01
N LYS A 593 -12.22 23.70 -7.16
CA LYS A 593 -11.58 24.21 -8.39
C LYS A 593 -10.30 23.44 -8.67
N THR A 594 -10.03 23.05 -9.91
CA THR A 594 -8.78 22.40 -10.31
C THR A 594 -7.80 23.42 -10.91
N VAL A 595 -6.53 23.33 -10.53
CA VAL A 595 -5.45 24.19 -11.03
C VAL A 595 -4.29 23.31 -11.46
N THR A 596 -3.80 23.48 -12.69
CA THR A 596 -2.69 22.69 -13.25
C THR A 596 -1.46 23.57 -13.47
N GLY A 597 -0.29 23.10 -13.08
CA GLY A 597 0.98 23.81 -13.27
C GLY A 597 2.16 23.07 -12.65
N VAL A 598 3.38 23.60 -12.76
CA VAL A 598 4.57 22.96 -12.17
C VAL A 598 4.57 23.06 -10.64
N LYS A 599 3.98 24.14 -10.08
CA LYS A 599 3.73 24.36 -8.64
C LYS A 599 2.42 25.16 -8.45
N PRO A 600 1.26 24.57 -8.77
CA PRO A 600 0.00 25.30 -8.89
C PRO A 600 -0.50 25.81 -7.53
N GLN A 601 -0.66 27.13 -7.40
CA GLN A 601 -1.17 27.74 -6.16
C GLN A 601 -2.70 27.83 -6.18
N CYS A 602 -3.34 27.63 -5.02
CA CYS A 602 -4.77 27.90 -4.90
C CYS A 602 -5.06 29.41 -4.91
N PRO A 603 -6.14 29.85 -5.59
CA PRO A 603 -6.59 31.23 -5.52
C PRO A 603 -6.90 31.67 -4.08
N ALA A 604 -6.83 32.98 -3.82
CA ALA A 604 -7.08 33.53 -2.49
C ALA A 604 -8.42 33.05 -1.91
N GLY A 605 -8.38 32.55 -0.67
CA GLY A 605 -9.54 32.00 0.05
C GLY A 605 -9.88 30.54 -0.26
N TYR A 606 -9.13 29.86 -1.13
CA TYR A 606 -9.22 28.41 -1.35
C TYR A 606 -8.03 27.69 -0.70
N LYS A 607 -8.26 26.54 -0.09
CA LYS A 607 -7.21 25.66 0.48
C LYS A 607 -6.92 24.52 -0.49
N MET A 608 -5.66 24.09 -0.61
CA MET A 608 -5.34 22.86 -1.34
C MET A 608 -5.98 21.68 -0.60
N SER A 609 -6.76 20.87 -1.32
CA SER A 609 -7.29 19.61 -0.83
C SER A 609 -6.48 18.44 -1.35
N ALA A 610 -6.38 17.39 -0.53
CA ALA A 610 -5.80 16.11 -0.93
C ALA A 610 -6.42 15.62 -2.25
N ALA A 611 -5.57 15.09 -3.13
CA ALA A 611 -5.95 14.62 -4.46
C ALA A 611 -7.01 13.51 -4.37
N THR A 612 -8.22 13.79 -4.84
CA THR A 612 -9.23 12.77 -5.21
C THR A 612 -8.91 12.32 -6.66
N PRO A 613 -9.19 11.06 -7.06
CA PRO A 613 -8.69 10.48 -8.30
C PRO A 613 -9.04 11.30 -9.55
N VAL A 614 -8.07 11.46 -10.45
CA VAL A 614 -8.30 11.91 -11.84
C VAL A 614 -8.00 10.73 -12.76
N LYS A 615 -8.94 10.48 -13.67
CA LYS A 615 -8.99 9.39 -14.66
C LYS A 615 -7.78 9.39 -15.61
N ALA A 616 -7.23 8.20 -15.89
CA ALA A 616 -6.43 7.93 -17.10
C ALA A 616 -7.36 7.44 -18.23
N PRO A 617 -7.09 7.75 -19.51
CA PRO A 617 -7.95 7.35 -20.63
C PRO A 617 -8.00 5.82 -20.78
N SER A 618 -9.21 5.26 -20.76
CA SER A 618 -9.47 3.86 -21.08
C SER A 618 -9.35 3.62 -22.59
N ALA A 619 -8.48 2.70 -22.99
CA ALA A 619 -8.50 2.09 -24.32
C ALA A 619 -9.81 1.29 -24.55
N PRO A 620 -10.29 1.15 -25.80
CA PRO A 620 -11.67 0.78 -26.08
C PRO A 620 -11.98 -0.71 -25.87
N ALA A 621 -13.16 -0.98 -25.33
CA ALA A 621 -13.74 -2.32 -25.21
C ALA A 621 -14.21 -2.84 -26.58
N GLN A 622 -13.89 -4.10 -26.87
CA GLN A 622 -14.51 -4.88 -27.94
C GLN A 622 -15.77 -5.63 -27.44
N PRO A 623 -16.71 -5.97 -28.35
CA PRO A 623 -18.15 -6.02 -28.05
C PRO A 623 -18.67 -7.30 -27.39
N ALA A 624 -19.78 -7.12 -26.66
CA ALA A 624 -20.53 -8.12 -25.94
C ALA A 624 -21.16 -9.19 -26.85
N ALA A 625 -21.10 -10.45 -26.41
CA ALA A 625 -21.84 -11.57 -26.97
C ALA A 625 -23.32 -11.51 -26.56
N GLN A 626 -24.17 -11.90 -27.50
CA GLN A 626 -25.64 -11.92 -27.43
C GLN A 626 -26.15 -12.93 -26.39
N GLN A 627 -27.11 -12.53 -25.54
CA GLN A 627 -27.93 -13.45 -24.74
C GLN A 627 -29.14 -13.94 -25.57
N PRO A 628 -29.48 -15.25 -25.52
CA PRO A 628 -30.76 -15.75 -26.01
C PRO A 628 -31.89 -15.67 -24.97
N ASN A 629 -33.11 -15.62 -25.50
CA ASN A 629 -34.40 -15.37 -24.86
C ASN A 629 -34.83 -16.34 -23.74
N ALA A 630 -35.64 -15.80 -22.82
CA ALA A 630 -36.42 -16.51 -21.81
C ALA A 630 -37.62 -17.27 -22.40
N PRO A 631 -38.17 -18.24 -21.63
CA PRO A 631 -39.60 -18.50 -21.63
C PRO A 631 -40.27 -18.17 -20.29
N ALA A 632 -41.54 -17.77 -20.40
CA ALA A 632 -42.48 -17.37 -19.36
C ALA A 632 -43.07 -18.57 -18.59
N ASP A 633 -43.37 -18.35 -17.31
CA ASP A 633 -44.71 -18.50 -16.69
C ASP A 633 -44.60 -18.71 -15.17
N MET A 634 -45.35 -17.92 -14.39
CA MET A 634 -46.17 -18.32 -13.22
C MET A 634 -46.57 -17.10 -12.34
N PRO A 635 -47.72 -17.15 -11.63
CA PRO A 635 -48.52 -15.98 -11.28
C PRO A 635 -48.27 -15.37 -9.88
N ALA A 636 -48.74 -14.12 -9.74
CA ALA A 636 -48.63 -13.27 -8.54
C ALA A 636 -49.62 -13.64 -7.41
N PRO A 637 -49.31 -13.27 -6.14
CA PRO A 637 -50.31 -13.10 -5.10
C PRO A 637 -50.69 -11.62 -4.89
N GLN A 638 -51.98 -11.45 -4.63
CA GLN A 638 -52.74 -10.22 -4.46
C GLN A 638 -52.47 -9.49 -3.13
N ALA A 639 -52.63 -8.17 -3.14
CA ALA A 639 -52.92 -7.36 -1.96
C ALA A 639 -54.34 -6.78 -2.08
N PRO A 640 -55.14 -6.71 -0.99
CA PRO A 640 -56.49 -6.14 -1.05
C PRO A 640 -56.53 -4.63 -0.85
N ALA A 641 -57.55 -4.05 -1.48
CA ALA A 641 -57.89 -2.64 -1.60
C ALA A 641 -58.74 -2.08 -0.44
N GLY A 642 -58.83 -0.75 -0.38
CA GLY A 642 -59.78 0.01 0.45
C GLY A 642 -59.84 1.49 0.06
N GLN A 643 -60.76 1.79 -0.86
CA GLN A 643 -61.25 3.06 -1.46
C GLN A 643 -62.04 3.98 -0.49
N PRO A 644 -62.77 5.06 -0.89
CA PRO A 644 -62.63 6.09 -1.95
C PRO A 644 -63.12 7.53 -1.54
N GLY A 645 -63.02 8.54 -2.43
CA GLY A 645 -63.88 9.75 -2.39
C GLY A 645 -63.48 10.94 -3.31
N THR A 646 -64.21 11.13 -4.41
CA THR A 646 -64.15 12.11 -5.54
C THR A 646 -64.87 13.47 -5.26
N PRO A 647 -65.09 14.49 -6.16
CA PRO A 647 -64.82 14.67 -7.63
C PRO A 647 -64.36 16.08 -8.19
N ASN A 648 -63.81 16.08 -9.42
CA ASN A 648 -63.77 17.00 -10.60
C ASN A 648 -63.92 18.57 -10.61
N GLN A 649 -62.89 19.26 -11.19
CA GLN A 649 -62.77 20.32 -12.27
C GLN A 649 -63.76 21.52 -12.45
N PRO A 650 -63.49 22.61 -13.25
CA PRO A 650 -62.24 23.22 -13.83
C PRO A 650 -62.19 24.80 -13.79
N GLY A 651 -61.05 25.44 -14.16
CA GLY A 651 -61.00 26.89 -14.54
C GLY A 651 -59.63 27.60 -14.44
N GLN A 652 -59.04 28.00 -15.58
CA GLN A 652 -57.84 28.86 -15.77
C GLN A 652 -58.15 30.38 -15.57
N PRO A 653 -57.18 31.36 -15.48
CA PRO A 653 -55.84 31.39 -16.11
C PRO A 653 -54.63 31.89 -15.25
N GLN A 654 -53.43 31.59 -15.78
CA GLN A 654 -52.05 31.91 -15.34
C GLN A 654 -51.74 33.43 -15.36
N PRO A 655 -50.69 33.94 -14.63
CA PRO A 655 -49.30 33.80 -15.11
C PRO A 655 -48.19 33.75 -14.02
N ASN A 656 -47.29 32.78 -14.13
CA ASN A 656 -45.82 32.87 -13.93
C ASN A 656 -45.24 31.45 -13.90
N GLY A 657 -44.67 31.01 -15.02
CA GLY A 657 -44.09 29.68 -15.17
C GLY A 657 -42.60 29.61 -14.76
N PRO A 658 -42.14 28.47 -14.22
CA PRO A 658 -40.74 28.26 -13.81
C PRO A 658 -39.80 27.91 -14.99
N ALA A 659 -38.50 28.07 -14.72
CA ALA A 659 -37.36 27.84 -15.63
C ALA A 659 -37.27 26.38 -16.17
N PRO A 660 -36.70 26.17 -17.37
CA PRO A 660 -36.75 24.90 -18.07
C PRO A 660 -35.95 23.78 -17.38
N GLN A 661 -36.61 22.63 -17.28
CA GLN A 661 -36.13 21.37 -16.74
C GLN A 661 -35.26 20.64 -17.79
N PHE A 662 -34.07 20.21 -17.39
CA PHE A 662 -33.14 19.44 -18.22
C PHE A 662 -33.69 18.03 -18.45
N ASP A 663 -33.99 17.67 -19.69
CA ASP A 663 -34.35 16.30 -20.08
C ASP A 663 -33.08 15.52 -20.45
N PRO A 664 -32.63 14.56 -19.61
CA PRO A 664 -31.43 13.76 -19.87
C PRO A 664 -31.57 12.81 -21.06
N ASN A 665 -32.74 12.72 -21.71
CA ASN A 665 -32.99 11.90 -22.90
C ASN A 665 -33.19 12.72 -24.18
N ALA A 666 -32.94 14.04 -24.21
CA ALA A 666 -33.05 14.83 -25.43
C ALA A 666 -31.97 14.47 -26.47
N ASP A 667 -32.32 14.48 -27.76
CA ASP A 667 -31.34 14.25 -28.83
C ASP A 667 -30.36 15.42 -28.95
N ILE A 668 -29.09 15.10 -29.17
CA ILE A 668 -28.01 16.08 -29.33
C ILE A 668 -27.69 16.17 -30.83
N THR A 669 -27.70 17.39 -31.37
CA THR A 669 -27.28 17.67 -32.75
C THR A 669 -25.84 18.19 -32.76
N ILE A 670 -24.94 17.50 -33.47
CA ILE A 670 -23.55 17.92 -33.70
C ILE A 670 -23.34 18.31 -35.16
N THR A 671 -22.37 19.19 -35.43
CA THR A 671 -21.94 19.51 -36.81
C THR A 671 -20.59 18.86 -37.11
N CYS A 672 -20.55 18.10 -38.20
CA CYS A 672 -19.40 17.35 -38.67
C CYS A 672 -18.91 17.94 -40.00
N THR A 673 -17.61 18.11 -40.18
CA THR A 673 -16.99 18.75 -41.35
C THR A 673 -15.93 17.88 -42.01
N LYS A 674 -15.85 17.92 -43.34
CA LYS A 674 -14.81 17.27 -44.16
C LYS A 674 -14.43 18.21 -45.29
N GLY A 675 -13.28 18.89 -45.17
CA GLY A 675 -12.92 19.97 -46.10
C GLY A 675 -13.91 21.14 -45.99
N ALA A 676 -14.47 21.58 -47.12
CA ALA A 676 -15.48 22.65 -47.16
C ALA A 676 -16.93 22.15 -46.92
N GLU A 677 -17.14 20.84 -46.85
CA GLU A 677 -18.47 20.26 -46.62
C GLU A 677 -18.79 20.17 -45.12
N SER A 678 -20.03 20.51 -44.77
CA SER A 678 -20.55 20.38 -43.40
C SER A 678 -21.89 19.64 -43.37
N LYS A 679 -22.10 18.83 -42.34
CA LYS A 679 -23.34 18.07 -42.12
C LYS A 679 -23.71 18.04 -40.64
N GLN A 680 -25.00 18.20 -40.33
CA GLN A 680 -25.52 18.03 -38.98
C GLN A 680 -25.98 16.60 -38.74
N VAL A 681 -25.70 16.08 -37.55
CA VAL A 681 -26.04 14.72 -37.12
C VAL A 681 -26.69 14.80 -35.75
N THR A 682 -27.91 14.27 -35.63
CA THR A 682 -28.72 14.31 -34.42
C THR A 682 -28.93 12.90 -33.87
N GLY A 683 -28.72 12.68 -32.57
CA GLY A 683 -28.99 11.40 -31.93
C GLY A 683 -28.76 11.40 -30.42
N LYS A 684 -28.89 10.23 -29.80
CA LYS A 684 -28.63 10.04 -28.36
C LYS A 684 -27.13 10.01 -28.09
N SER A 685 -26.71 10.58 -26.96
CA SER A 685 -25.30 10.63 -26.57
C SER A 685 -24.72 9.22 -26.36
N PRO A 686 -23.51 8.91 -26.88
CA PRO A 686 -22.62 9.79 -27.65
C PRO A 686 -22.92 9.77 -29.17
N VAL A 687 -23.17 10.95 -29.75
CA VAL A 687 -23.33 11.12 -31.21
C VAL A 687 -21.97 11.20 -31.89
N GLN A 688 -21.74 10.41 -32.94
CA GLN A 688 -20.46 10.36 -33.66
C GLN A 688 -20.59 10.89 -35.09
N CYS A 689 -19.51 11.50 -35.59
CA CYS A 689 -19.44 11.94 -36.99
C CYS A 689 -19.24 10.74 -37.93
N PRO A 690 -19.86 10.74 -39.13
CA PRO A 690 -19.64 9.72 -40.15
C PRO A 690 -18.17 9.63 -40.56
N SER A 691 -17.74 8.45 -41.01
CA SER A 691 -16.36 8.19 -41.40
C SER A 691 -15.82 9.23 -42.39
N GLY A 692 -14.72 9.87 -42.03
CA GLY A 692 -14.07 10.93 -42.80
C GLY A 692 -14.52 12.37 -42.46
N TYR A 693 -15.52 12.58 -41.60
CA TYR A 693 -15.89 13.90 -41.08
C TYR A 693 -15.40 14.07 -39.63
N GLN A 694 -14.91 15.26 -39.28
CA GLN A 694 -14.48 15.60 -37.91
C GLN A 694 -15.48 16.56 -37.26
N MET A 695 -15.65 16.47 -35.94
CA MET A 695 -16.52 17.38 -35.19
C MET A 695 -15.89 18.78 -35.15
N LYS A 696 -16.67 19.83 -35.48
CA LYS A 696 -16.17 21.21 -35.42
C LYS A 696 -15.94 21.62 -33.95
N PRO A 697 -14.76 22.16 -33.57
CA PRO A 697 -14.49 22.58 -32.19
C PRO A 697 -15.46 23.69 -31.75
N MET A 698 -16.07 23.54 -30.57
CA MET A 698 -16.92 24.56 -29.94
C MET A 698 -16.11 25.33 -28.88
N GLY A 699 -16.21 26.66 -28.87
CA GLY A 699 -15.61 27.51 -27.85
C GLY A 699 -16.39 27.46 -26.52
N PRO A 700 -15.79 27.89 -25.39
CA PRO A 700 -16.47 27.91 -24.09
C PRO A 700 -17.63 28.91 -24.08
N GLY A 701 -18.86 28.40 -23.95
CA GLY A 701 -20.08 29.20 -23.80
C GLY A 701 -20.30 29.68 -22.35
N HIS A 702 -21.00 30.80 -22.19
CA HIS A 702 -21.48 31.26 -20.88
C HIS A 702 -22.61 30.37 -20.32
N PRO A 703 -22.84 30.35 -18.99
CA PRO A 703 -23.79 29.42 -18.38
C PRO A 703 -25.22 29.68 -18.86
N GLY A 704 -25.82 28.70 -19.53
CA GLY A 704 -27.25 28.71 -19.90
C GLY A 704 -27.59 28.67 -21.40
N ALA A 705 -26.61 28.59 -22.31
CA ALA A 705 -26.86 28.38 -23.74
C ALA A 705 -25.81 27.45 -24.41
N PRO A 706 -26.17 26.67 -25.45
CA PRO A 706 -25.19 25.92 -26.24
C PRO A 706 -24.19 26.88 -26.93
N GLY A 707 -22.90 26.52 -26.93
CA GLY A 707 -21.85 27.35 -27.53
C GLY A 707 -22.02 27.55 -29.03
N GLN A 708 -21.75 28.76 -29.53
CA GLN A 708 -21.77 29.06 -30.97
C GLN A 708 -20.44 28.67 -31.66
N PRO A 709 -20.46 28.31 -32.96
CA PRO A 709 -19.26 27.99 -33.72
C PRO A 709 -18.41 29.24 -33.99
N LEU A 710 -17.08 29.10 -33.92
CA LEU A 710 -16.14 30.14 -34.34
C LEU A 710 -16.13 30.26 -35.89
N ASP A 711 -16.10 31.51 -36.38
CA ASP A 711 -16.11 31.87 -37.80
C ASP A 711 -14.66 32.02 -38.33
N PRO A 712 -14.25 31.41 -39.46
CA PRO A 712 -12.85 31.40 -39.91
C PRO A 712 -12.38 32.67 -40.65
N PHE A 713 -13.20 33.70 -40.83
CA PHE A 713 -12.90 34.82 -41.75
C PHE A 713 -12.97 36.22 -41.15
N GLN A 714 -12.20 36.51 -40.09
CA GLN A 714 -11.90 37.91 -39.71
C GLN A 714 -10.39 38.22 -39.82
N PRO A 715 -9.96 39.14 -40.72
CA PRO A 715 -8.57 39.59 -40.83
C PRO A 715 -8.21 40.55 -39.69
N GLY A 716 -6.96 40.46 -39.22
CA GLY A 716 -6.45 41.15 -38.04
C GLY A 716 -6.33 42.67 -38.14
N LEU A 717 -6.26 43.32 -36.98
CA LEU A 717 -5.78 44.69 -36.80
C LEU A 717 -4.94 44.81 -35.50
N PRO A 718 -4.04 45.81 -35.43
CA PRO A 718 -2.70 45.66 -34.87
C PRO A 718 -2.54 46.17 -33.43
N MET A 719 -1.41 45.80 -32.81
CA MET A 719 -0.94 46.36 -31.55
C MET A 719 -0.74 47.89 -31.64
N GLN A 720 -1.19 48.61 -30.61
CA GLN A 720 -0.69 49.95 -30.26
C GLN A 720 -0.01 49.93 -28.87
N PRO A 721 1.04 50.75 -28.63
CA PRO A 721 1.85 50.76 -27.40
C PRO A 721 1.30 51.74 -26.33
N PRO A 722 1.89 51.77 -25.11
CA PRO A 722 1.24 52.26 -23.89
C PRO A 722 1.48 53.74 -23.61
N LYS A 723 0.46 54.43 -23.06
CA LYS A 723 0.51 55.62 -22.17
C LYS A 723 -0.82 55.64 -21.40
N GLN A 724 -0.93 55.88 -20.10
CA GLN A 724 -0.04 56.41 -19.06
C GLN A 724 -0.45 55.79 -17.72
#